data_AF-A0A6I0SMW7-F1
#
_entry.id   AF-A0A6I0SMW7-F1
#
_cell.length_a   1.000
_cell.length_b   1.000
_cell.length_c   1.000
_cell.angle_alpha   90.00
_cell.angle_beta   90.00
_cell.angle_gamma   90.00
#
_symmetry.space_group_name_H-M   'P 1'
#
loop_
_entity.id
_entity.type
_entity.pdbx_description
1 polymer ?
#
loop_
_entity_poly.entity_id
_entity_poly.type
_entity_poly.pdbx_seq_one_letter_code
_entity_poly.pdbx_strand_id
1 'polypeptide(L)'
;MNYLLKYKLIAFCMLWCPVLMAQTQATFSINETIQTPQTQSFVRYGNNPVNLYTGTTGVSIPVYTYKDNDFEIPISLEYASSGLVANHQTGILGQGWYLNTGGVITRTVVGIPDENFTNAMAGYYDYHRSVPVDEKQTNPLLRGKSFHDMTIIDEPFAYLYNPSVPSSSMYESTPDIFQFNFMGYQGSFQFDVNKKICIYNTNTARDNFRIKVSNFQNRPISSFEITTDDGYKYIFGGDQSGLYDRECNIVENTAEQTVISWQLTKIIAPNGRKVSLKYRSGDYMNRGIVKNIMPSSDYKIVSTQSGGSATYYESSTVSQFPTYLESILVEDVCRIQLDYTAKEPEKYGTDRDLRDLPSLLKLSSVTVNSLSPSLEQILHCDLGYKYTGQNKTLFLKEVNFGEGKIYKMKYIGVDDSPSLAAFPLNNTCAVDHWGYYNGKLLTSINNFIPSTTTDKKDKEVITSEQREADPMYSQLGMLKRISYPTGGYTMYEYEGNTYSRRAMDQINIRSVAVDKQAGGVRIKTISDYTETGECNRREFTYQNSDGTSSGILLKMPRYRLDYTIIISNRLYYINRGNAQDMSTYSLEGPHIEYARIVEKKSDGSMTEYKYKNSFDLFIGDNTQVDAQDLTFIPNQRINSSNSGMARFLLSRLHSNAYKRGLLESLCTTINGETIYSEEYSYLNPEGKKYPTPGYQTALILNVKTAGDVFYIDQINAVNKAQIGRKTTKEYINGNVFTTQKEYKFESSCGRLNCVATTLSNGDILRERIEYPEDMKTPTDIEKMMVDSFLTSMPVRKALTIQKKPNIWLETLETVISGEYNKYKKYGKLIKLEEVRKTAYDQLPQWKDFNLDFVDSDFRNDTYDSWGNLTQQTAKDGSVTSYTWGYNNRYPVTIEKSGLKTRYEYKPLIGMTSVTDIRGIKTYYEYDKAGRLQCVKDNDKNVIARYDYHYSSENNN
;
A
#
# COMPACT_ATOMS: atom_id res chain seq x y z
N MET A 1 23.57 -63.15 -35.58
CA MET A 1 23.00 -64.08 -36.58
C MET A 1 21.48 -63.90 -36.52
N ASN A 2 20.96 -62.85 -37.14
CA ASN A 2 20.50 -62.74 -38.53
C ASN A 2 19.08 -63.32 -38.77
N TYR A 3 18.18 -62.38 -39.15
CA TYR A 3 17.09 -62.48 -40.14
C TYR A 3 15.77 -63.15 -39.73
N LEU A 4 14.72 -62.35 -39.58
CA LEU A 4 13.67 -62.01 -40.58
C LEU A 4 12.63 -63.14 -40.74
N LEU A 5 11.39 -62.92 -40.26
CA LEU A 5 10.29 -62.24 -40.98
C LEU A 5 9.72 -63.10 -42.13
N LYS A 6 8.44 -63.49 -42.01
CA LYS A 6 7.41 -63.59 -43.08
C LYS A 6 6.13 -64.14 -42.45
N TYR A 7 5.25 -63.28 -41.91
CA TYR A 7 4.09 -62.71 -42.60
C TYR A 7 3.28 -63.73 -43.44
N LYS A 8 2.07 -64.04 -42.98
CA LYS A 8 0.80 -63.72 -43.66
C LYS A 8 -0.39 -64.32 -42.90
N LEU A 9 -1.12 -63.49 -42.16
CA LEU A 9 -2.58 -63.54 -42.11
C LEU A 9 -3.09 -62.19 -41.57
N ILE A 10 -3.36 -61.31 -42.53
CA ILE A 10 -4.11 -60.06 -42.38
C ILE A 10 -5.59 -60.41 -42.57
N ALA A 11 -6.46 -59.67 -41.87
CA ALA A 11 -7.91 -59.57 -42.02
C ALA A 11 -8.77 -60.56 -41.24
N PHE A 12 -8.92 -60.32 -39.93
CA PHE A 12 -10.22 -60.22 -39.22
C PHE A 12 -9.97 -59.98 -37.72
N CYS A 13 -9.82 -58.73 -37.29
CA CYS A 13 -9.93 -58.29 -35.88
C CYS A 13 -9.82 -56.76 -35.77
N MET A 14 -10.46 -56.01 -36.68
CA MET A 14 -10.77 -54.59 -36.48
C MET A 14 -12.24 -54.50 -36.12
N LEU A 15 -12.55 -54.58 -34.82
CA LEU A 15 -13.72 -54.05 -34.15
C LEU A 15 -13.61 -54.54 -32.69
N TRP A 16 -13.65 -53.58 -31.76
CA TRP A 16 -13.57 -53.73 -30.29
C TRP A 16 -12.16 -53.69 -29.67
N CYS A 17 -11.58 -52.49 -29.72
CA CYS A 17 -10.72 -52.02 -28.64
C CYS A 17 -11.33 -50.69 -28.16
N PRO A 18 -11.94 -50.61 -26.97
CA PRO A 18 -12.22 -49.30 -26.40
C PRO A 18 -10.86 -48.72 -26.03
N VAL A 19 -10.39 -47.78 -26.84
CA VAL A 19 -9.35 -46.85 -26.41
C VAL A 19 -10.00 -46.05 -25.29
N LEU A 20 -9.71 -46.42 -24.04
CA LEU A 20 -9.85 -45.51 -22.91
C LEU A 20 -8.84 -44.38 -23.16
N MET A 21 -9.26 -43.37 -23.92
CA MET A 21 -8.71 -42.05 -23.77
C MET A 21 -9.17 -41.59 -22.39
N ALA A 22 -8.31 -41.72 -21.39
CA ALA A 22 -8.39 -40.86 -20.23
C ALA A 22 -8.14 -39.44 -20.74
N GLN A 23 -9.22 -38.71 -21.06
CA GLN A 23 -9.16 -37.26 -21.07
C GLN A 23 -9.06 -36.85 -19.61
N THR A 24 -7.85 -36.52 -19.16
CA THR A 24 -7.66 -35.77 -17.93
C THR A 24 -8.30 -34.41 -18.14
N GLN A 25 -9.49 -34.22 -17.58
CA GLN A 25 -10.13 -32.91 -17.44
C GLN A 25 -9.34 -32.16 -16.39
N ALA A 26 -8.53 -31.19 -16.81
CA ALA A 26 -7.85 -30.31 -15.88
C ALA A 26 -8.91 -29.38 -15.25
N THR A 27 -9.03 -29.46 -13.93
CA THR A 27 -10.01 -28.73 -13.13
C THR A 27 -9.39 -27.42 -12.63
N PHE A 28 -10.00 -26.27 -12.92
CA PHE A 28 -9.39 -24.97 -12.63
C PHE A 28 -10.18 -24.08 -11.68
N SER A 29 -9.43 -23.47 -10.76
CA SER A 29 -9.90 -22.60 -9.70
C SER A 29 -9.30 -21.18 -9.87
N ILE A 30 -10.12 -20.12 -9.82
CA ILE A 30 -9.59 -18.78 -9.58
C ILE A 30 -8.92 -18.77 -8.22
N ASN A 31 -7.63 -18.48 -8.24
CA ASN A 31 -6.77 -18.51 -7.09
C ASN A 31 -6.49 -17.09 -6.63
N GLU A 32 -7.12 -16.65 -5.53
CA GLU A 32 -6.57 -15.52 -4.77
C GLU A 32 -5.15 -15.90 -4.32
N THR A 33 -4.16 -15.10 -4.70
CA THR A 33 -2.78 -15.27 -4.24
C THR A 33 -2.68 -14.87 -2.79
N ILE A 34 -2.12 -15.75 -1.96
CA ILE A 34 -1.90 -15.44 -0.54
C ILE A 34 -0.47 -14.95 -0.38
N GLN A 35 -0.30 -13.75 0.18
CA GLN A 35 1.00 -13.19 0.51
C GLN A 35 1.56 -13.82 1.79
N THR A 36 2.87 -13.75 1.99
CA THR A 36 3.46 -14.17 3.27
C THR A 36 3.00 -13.26 4.40
N PRO A 37 2.84 -13.77 5.63
CA PRO A 37 2.30 -12.96 6.73
C PRO A 37 3.03 -11.63 6.93
N GLN A 38 4.36 -11.64 6.83
CA GLN A 38 5.18 -10.43 6.96
C GLN A 38 4.97 -9.47 5.79
N THR A 39 5.04 -9.95 4.53
CA THR A 39 4.84 -9.11 3.34
C THR A 39 3.45 -8.48 3.34
N GLN A 40 2.43 -9.25 3.73
CA GLN A 40 1.05 -8.76 3.75
C GLN A 40 0.84 -7.63 4.75
N SER A 41 1.29 -7.80 6.00
CA SER A 41 1.19 -6.75 7.02
C SER A 41 1.94 -5.48 6.59
N PHE A 42 3.13 -5.64 6.01
CA PHE A 42 3.91 -4.51 5.51
C PHE A 42 3.21 -3.77 4.36
N VAL A 43 2.68 -4.46 3.35
CA VAL A 43 1.96 -3.80 2.25
C VAL A 43 0.69 -3.10 2.74
N ARG A 44 -0.07 -3.73 3.64
CA ARG A 44 -1.33 -3.19 4.15
C ARG A 44 -1.14 -1.96 5.03
N TYR A 45 -0.10 -1.92 5.86
CA TYR A 45 0.03 -0.94 6.93
C TYR A 45 1.29 -0.06 6.86
N GLY A 46 2.33 -0.47 6.11
CA GLY A 46 3.72 0.02 6.25
C GLY A 46 3.97 1.51 6.09
N ASN A 47 3.00 2.29 5.62
CA ASN A 47 3.09 3.74 5.52
C ASN A 47 2.05 4.52 6.33
N ASN A 48 1.00 3.87 6.87
CA ASN A 48 -0.09 4.53 7.59
C ASN A 48 -0.71 3.59 8.64
N PRO A 49 -0.02 3.30 9.75
CA PRO A 49 -0.47 2.29 10.72
C PRO A 49 -1.70 2.74 11.53
N VAL A 50 -1.90 4.05 11.75
CA VAL A 50 -3.13 4.61 12.36
C VAL A 50 -4.01 5.22 11.28
N ASN A 51 -5.30 4.90 11.27
CA ASN A 51 -6.24 5.49 10.33
C ASN A 51 -7.65 5.57 10.92
N LEU A 52 -8.02 6.75 11.44
CA LEU A 52 -9.34 7.02 12.04
C LEU A 52 -10.50 6.77 11.07
N TYR A 53 -10.31 7.02 9.77
CA TYR A 53 -11.31 6.75 8.73
C TYR A 53 -11.65 5.24 8.61
N THR A 54 -10.74 4.36 9.02
CA THR A 54 -10.99 2.90 9.09
C THR A 54 -11.12 2.36 10.51
N GLY A 55 -10.80 3.16 11.52
CA GLY A 55 -10.69 2.73 12.92
C GLY A 55 -9.43 1.92 13.26
N THR A 56 -8.48 1.78 12.34
CA THR A 56 -7.24 1.01 12.53
C THR A 56 -6.31 1.70 13.55
N THR A 57 -5.76 0.91 14.47
CA THR A 57 -4.76 1.37 15.45
C THR A 57 -3.35 1.04 15.00
N GLY A 58 -2.42 1.95 15.25
CA GLY A 58 -1.01 1.82 14.92
C GLY A 58 -0.09 2.18 16.09
N VAL A 59 1.06 1.49 16.20
CA VAL A 59 2.14 1.80 17.16
C VAL A 59 3.48 1.58 16.48
N SER A 60 4.42 2.51 16.64
CA SER A 60 5.78 2.38 16.12
C SER A 60 6.80 2.25 17.26
N ILE A 61 7.66 1.24 17.20
CA ILE A 61 8.89 1.14 18.00
C ILE A 61 10.06 1.42 17.03
N PRO A 62 10.60 2.65 17.00
CA PRO A 62 11.77 2.95 16.19
C PRO A 62 12.99 2.18 16.73
N VAL A 63 13.66 1.42 15.86
CA VAL A 63 14.88 0.68 16.21
C VAL A 63 16.10 1.49 15.85
N TYR A 64 16.19 1.95 14.59
CA TYR A 64 17.30 2.77 14.11
C TYR A 64 16.88 3.46 12.81
N THR A 65 17.40 4.68 12.54
CA THR A 65 17.29 5.31 11.22
C THR A 65 18.69 5.62 10.74
N TYR A 66 19.13 4.93 9.68
CA TYR A 66 20.36 5.33 9.01
C TYR A 66 20.10 6.64 8.27
N LYS A 67 20.93 7.66 8.48
CA LYS A 67 20.79 8.95 7.81
C LYS A 67 22.14 9.55 7.41
N ASP A 68 22.29 9.89 6.14
CA ASP A 68 23.37 10.74 5.61
C ASP A 68 22.85 11.66 4.49
N ASN A 69 23.76 12.28 3.73
CA ASN A 69 23.40 13.22 2.65
C ASN A 69 22.57 12.60 1.51
N ASP A 70 22.63 11.28 1.32
CA ASP A 70 21.96 10.58 0.20
C ASP A 70 20.91 9.57 0.67
N PHE A 71 21.04 8.98 1.86
CA PHE A 71 20.11 7.95 2.31
C PHE A 71 19.49 8.27 3.66
N GLU A 72 18.18 8.07 3.75
CA GLU A 72 17.41 8.01 5.00
C GLU A 72 16.62 6.68 5.01
N ILE A 73 17.07 5.72 5.83
CA ILE A 73 16.52 4.37 5.89
C ILE A 73 16.01 4.12 7.30
N PRO A 74 14.68 4.21 7.54
CA PRO A 74 14.10 3.86 8.81
C PRO A 74 14.03 2.34 9.00
N ILE A 75 14.28 1.90 10.23
CA ILE A 75 14.08 0.54 10.71
C ILE A 75 13.23 0.65 11.97
N SER A 76 11.98 0.22 11.88
CA SER A 76 11.05 0.22 13.00
C SER A 76 10.26 -1.08 13.05
N LEU A 77 9.81 -1.42 14.26
CA LEU A 77 8.81 -2.46 14.48
C LEU A 77 7.47 -1.75 14.57
N GLU A 78 6.57 -2.08 13.66
CA GLU A 78 5.27 -1.44 13.58
C GLU A 78 4.19 -2.43 13.99
N TYR A 79 3.23 -1.96 14.79
CA TYR A 79 1.99 -2.66 15.05
C TYR A 79 0.88 -1.99 14.26
N ALA A 80 0.07 -2.76 13.56
CA ALA A 80 -1.22 -2.29 13.05
C ALA A 80 -2.19 -3.46 12.91
N SER A 81 -3.44 -3.25 13.35
CA SER A 81 -4.46 -4.29 13.29
C SER A 81 -5.87 -3.72 13.34
N SER A 82 -6.80 -4.46 12.73
CA SER A 82 -8.25 -4.24 12.76
C SER A 82 -9.00 -5.44 13.36
N GLY A 83 -8.29 -6.36 14.03
CA GLY A 83 -8.84 -7.54 14.68
C GLY A 83 -8.08 -8.84 14.36
N LEU A 84 -8.42 -9.93 15.06
CA LEU A 84 -7.94 -11.27 14.82
C LEU A 84 -8.55 -11.84 13.55
N VAL A 85 -7.70 -11.96 12.54
CA VAL A 85 -8.03 -12.69 11.32
C VAL A 85 -7.75 -14.17 11.54
N ALA A 86 -8.75 -15.01 11.27
CA ALA A 86 -8.64 -16.45 11.42
C ALA A 86 -7.87 -17.07 10.24
N ASN A 87 -7.36 -18.30 10.42
CA ASN A 87 -6.64 -19.05 9.39
C ASN A 87 -5.40 -18.33 8.83
N HIS A 88 -4.82 -17.44 9.65
CA HIS A 88 -3.62 -16.70 9.32
C HIS A 88 -2.48 -17.04 10.27
N GLN A 89 -1.35 -17.43 9.70
CA GLN A 89 -0.14 -17.64 10.48
C GLN A 89 0.50 -16.31 10.86
N THR A 90 0.99 -16.18 12.10
CA THR A 90 1.67 -14.95 12.54
C THR A 90 3.03 -14.75 11.85
N GLY A 91 3.38 -13.48 11.58
CA GLY A 91 4.66 -13.10 10.95
C GLY A 91 5.87 -13.18 11.87
N ILE A 92 7.01 -12.63 11.44
CA ILE A 92 8.31 -12.71 12.14
C ILE A 92 8.32 -11.99 13.50
N LEU A 93 7.38 -11.07 13.75
CA LEU A 93 7.22 -10.36 15.01
C LEU A 93 5.98 -10.79 15.80
N GLY A 94 5.19 -11.75 15.31
CA GLY A 94 3.95 -12.16 15.95
C GLY A 94 2.70 -11.37 15.51
N GLN A 95 1.58 -11.61 16.17
CA GLN A 95 0.27 -11.08 15.78
C GLN A 95 0.24 -9.54 15.75
N GLY A 96 -0.13 -8.99 14.59
CA GLY A 96 -0.30 -7.54 14.35
C GLY A 96 1.00 -6.74 14.21
N TRP A 97 2.16 -7.34 14.48
CA TRP A 97 3.46 -6.68 14.36
C TRP A 97 4.15 -7.05 13.05
N TYR A 98 4.77 -6.06 12.39
CA TYR A 98 5.55 -6.24 11.18
C TYR A 98 6.79 -5.34 11.21
N LEU A 99 7.85 -5.81 10.57
CA LEU A 99 9.06 -5.04 10.38
C LEU A 99 8.86 -4.01 9.26
N ASN A 100 9.00 -2.72 9.58
CA ASN A 100 9.05 -1.65 8.60
C ASN A 100 10.51 -1.38 8.24
N THR A 101 10.95 -2.01 7.17
CA THR A 101 12.26 -1.79 6.57
C THR A 101 12.27 -2.25 5.12
N GLY A 102 13.05 -1.56 4.28
CA GLY A 102 13.16 -1.89 2.86
C GLY A 102 11.90 -1.54 2.06
N GLY A 103 11.49 -2.45 1.18
CA GLY A 103 10.34 -2.26 0.31
C GLY A 103 10.01 -3.54 -0.44
N VAL A 104 8.82 -3.61 -1.03
CA VAL A 104 8.35 -4.77 -1.76
C VAL A 104 7.43 -4.36 -2.91
N ILE A 105 7.46 -5.14 -3.98
CA ILE A 105 6.39 -5.19 -4.99
C ILE A 105 5.63 -6.51 -4.79
N THR A 106 4.32 -6.48 -4.57
CA THR A 106 3.48 -7.67 -4.54
C THR A 106 2.66 -7.82 -5.80
N ARG A 107 2.15 -9.04 -6.02
CA ARG A 107 1.26 -9.39 -7.12
C ARG A 107 0.00 -10.07 -6.60
N THR A 108 -1.16 -9.62 -7.07
CA THR A 108 -2.42 -10.36 -7.04
C THR A 108 -2.62 -11.01 -8.40
N VAL A 109 -2.52 -12.34 -8.46
CA VAL A 109 -2.82 -13.07 -9.71
C VAL A 109 -4.32 -13.22 -9.86
N VAL A 110 -4.80 -12.97 -11.07
CA VAL A 110 -6.21 -13.03 -11.44
C VAL A 110 -6.33 -14.13 -12.49
N GLY A 111 -6.69 -15.34 -12.05
CA GLY A 111 -6.66 -16.52 -12.91
C GLY A 111 -5.25 -17.09 -13.00
N ILE A 112 -4.57 -16.89 -14.13
CA ILE A 112 -3.18 -17.34 -14.36
C ILE A 112 -2.23 -16.14 -14.52
N PRO A 113 -0.93 -16.29 -14.19
CA PRO A 113 0.03 -15.20 -14.31
C PRO A 113 0.03 -14.55 -15.70
N ASP A 114 0.03 -13.21 -15.77
CA ASP A 114 0.10 -12.41 -17.01
C ASP A 114 1.14 -12.91 -18.03
N GLU A 115 2.32 -13.27 -17.55
CA GLU A 115 3.40 -13.73 -18.39
C GLU A 115 3.22 -15.18 -18.86
N ASN A 116 2.18 -15.93 -18.43
CA ASN A 116 1.95 -17.37 -18.69
C ASN A 116 1.76 -17.75 -20.18
N PHE A 117 2.14 -18.96 -20.59
CA PHE A 117 2.19 -19.50 -21.96
C PHE A 117 2.57 -20.98 -21.86
N THR A 118 1.57 -21.80 -22.04
CA THR A 118 1.68 -23.22 -22.34
C THR A 118 0.89 -23.46 -23.62
N ASN A 119 1.05 -24.64 -24.25
CA ASN A 119 0.28 -24.97 -25.45
C ASN A 119 -1.25 -25.04 -25.18
N ALA A 120 -1.64 -25.26 -23.92
CA ALA A 120 -3.03 -25.33 -23.48
C ALA A 120 -3.57 -23.97 -22.99
N MET A 121 -2.75 -23.15 -22.33
CA MET A 121 -3.20 -21.91 -21.68
C MET A 121 -2.17 -20.79 -21.78
N ALA A 122 -2.63 -19.59 -22.13
CA ALA A 122 -1.81 -18.39 -22.28
C ALA A 122 -2.33 -17.26 -21.39
N GLY A 123 -1.41 -16.56 -20.72
CA GLY A 123 -1.70 -15.43 -19.86
C GLY A 123 -2.17 -14.21 -20.65
N TYR A 124 -2.58 -13.18 -19.92
CA TYR A 124 -3.21 -11.96 -20.47
C TYR A 124 -2.47 -11.37 -21.68
N TYR A 125 -1.13 -11.36 -21.64
CA TYR A 125 -0.33 -10.77 -22.72
C TYR A 125 -0.45 -11.51 -24.06
N ASP A 126 -0.42 -12.85 -24.03
CA ASP A 126 -0.28 -13.64 -25.25
C ASP A 126 -1.56 -13.66 -26.09
N TYR A 127 -2.71 -13.39 -25.47
CA TYR A 127 -3.98 -13.16 -26.16
C TYR A 127 -3.89 -11.99 -27.14
N HIS A 128 -3.49 -10.82 -26.64
CA HIS A 128 -3.48 -9.58 -27.41
C HIS A 128 -2.38 -9.52 -28.47
N ARG A 129 -1.29 -10.30 -28.30
CA ARG A 129 -0.29 -10.51 -29.37
C ARG A 129 -0.85 -11.33 -30.54
N SER A 130 -1.70 -12.31 -30.25
CA SER A 130 -2.19 -13.29 -31.23
C SER A 130 -3.37 -12.78 -32.05
N VAL A 131 -4.04 -11.72 -31.60
CA VAL A 131 -5.22 -11.11 -32.24
C VAL A 131 -4.92 -9.64 -32.57
N PRO A 132 -4.69 -9.26 -33.84
CA PRO A 132 -4.44 -7.88 -34.21
C PRO A 132 -5.64 -7.00 -33.83
N VAL A 133 -5.42 -6.01 -32.95
CA VAL A 133 -6.42 -4.99 -32.62
C VAL A 133 -6.30 -3.90 -33.69
N ASP A 134 -7.22 -3.87 -34.65
CA ASP A 134 -7.39 -2.69 -35.49
C ASP A 134 -8.17 -1.65 -34.66
N GLU A 135 -7.49 -0.57 -34.25
CA GLU A 135 -8.05 0.50 -33.40
C GLU A 135 -9.33 1.13 -33.97
N LYS A 136 -9.59 0.98 -35.27
CA LYS A 136 -10.74 1.61 -35.94
C LYS A 136 -11.84 0.65 -36.36
N GLN A 137 -11.61 -0.66 -36.40
CA GLN A 137 -12.62 -1.63 -36.79
C GLN A 137 -12.47 -2.98 -36.06
N THR A 138 -13.55 -3.36 -35.38
CA THR A 138 -13.85 -4.70 -34.83
C THR A 138 -13.19 -5.10 -33.51
N ASN A 139 -14.04 -5.15 -32.49
CA ASN A 139 -13.84 -5.81 -31.20
C ASN A 139 -13.21 -7.21 -31.38
N PRO A 140 -12.11 -7.56 -30.67
CA PRO A 140 -11.45 -8.87 -30.73
C PRO A 140 -12.41 -10.07 -30.61
N LEU A 141 -13.53 -9.90 -29.91
CA LEU A 141 -14.56 -10.93 -29.74
C LEU A 141 -15.38 -11.27 -31.00
N LEU A 142 -15.45 -10.38 -31.99
CA LEU A 142 -16.16 -10.68 -33.25
C LEU A 142 -15.43 -11.73 -34.10
N ARG A 143 -14.13 -11.94 -33.85
CA ARG A 143 -13.36 -13.04 -34.45
C ARG A 143 -13.54 -14.36 -33.71
N GLY A 144 -13.86 -14.37 -32.41
CA GLY A 144 -14.20 -15.57 -31.63
C GLY A 144 -15.53 -16.24 -32.03
N LYS A 145 -15.92 -16.18 -33.31
CA LYS A 145 -17.00 -16.99 -33.88
C LYS A 145 -16.57 -18.45 -33.89
N SER A 146 -16.77 -19.11 -32.75
CA SER A 146 -17.29 -20.47 -32.57
C SER A 146 -16.83 -20.94 -31.19
N PHE A 147 -17.65 -20.75 -30.15
CA PHE A 147 -17.63 -21.75 -29.07
C PHE A 147 -17.96 -23.07 -29.75
N HIS A 148 -17.01 -24.00 -29.79
CA HIS A 148 -17.20 -25.28 -30.44
C HIS A 148 -18.41 -25.98 -29.83
N ASP A 149 -19.12 -26.77 -30.63
CA ASP A 149 -20.37 -27.45 -30.30
C ASP A 149 -20.29 -28.17 -28.93
N MET A 150 -20.76 -27.54 -27.85
CA MET A 150 -20.67 -28.10 -26.50
C MET A 150 -22.06 -28.30 -25.90
N THR A 151 -22.45 -29.57 -25.83
CA THR A 151 -23.56 -30.08 -25.00
C THR A 151 -23.23 -30.08 -23.50
N ILE A 152 -22.05 -29.60 -23.10
CA ILE A 152 -21.54 -29.57 -21.71
C ILE A 152 -20.82 -28.23 -21.47
N ILE A 153 -21.31 -27.39 -20.57
CA ILE A 153 -20.69 -26.11 -20.21
C ILE A 153 -19.53 -26.40 -19.24
N ASP A 154 -18.36 -26.73 -19.80
CA ASP A 154 -17.16 -27.02 -19.02
C ASP A 154 -16.16 -25.86 -18.93
N GLU A 155 -16.32 -25.01 -17.89
CA GLU A 155 -15.33 -24.13 -17.18
C GLU A 155 -15.88 -22.70 -16.92
N PRO A 156 -15.90 -22.16 -15.68
CA PRO A 156 -16.62 -20.93 -15.36
C PRO A 156 -15.74 -19.67 -15.27
N PHE A 157 -14.54 -19.65 -15.87
CA PHE A 157 -13.72 -18.45 -15.95
C PHE A 157 -13.10 -18.24 -17.33
N ALA A 158 -13.56 -17.17 -18.00
CA ALA A 158 -12.79 -16.14 -18.68
C ALA A 158 -11.67 -16.47 -19.69
N TYR A 159 -11.62 -17.68 -20.26
CA TYR A 159 -10.65 -17.97 -21.30
C TYR A 159 -11.19 -17.69 -22.71
N LEU A 160 -10.47 -16.86 -23.48
CA LEU A 160 -10.77 -16.61 -24.89
C LEU A 160 -10.15 -17.72 -25.74
N TYR A 161 -10.75 -18.03 -26.90
CA TYR A 161 -10.26 -19.05 -27.85
C TYR A 161 -9.76 -18.37 -29.13
N ASN A 162 -8.63 -18.84 -29.69
CA ASN A 162 -8.18 -18.35 -30.99
C ASN A 162 -8.89 -19.12 -32.12
N PRO A 163 -9.81 -18.51 -32.87
CA PRO A 163 -10.59 -19.17 -33.93
C PRO A 163 -9.72 -19.64 -35.12
N SER A 164 -8.47 -19.17 -35.20
CA SER A 164 -7.58 -19.35 -36.36
C SER A 164 -6.66 -20.57 -36.21
N VAL A 165 -6.69 -21.26 -35.07
CA VAL A 165 -5.79 -22.39 -34.76
C VAL A 165 -6.65 -23.58 -34.28
N PRO A 166 -6.47 -24.80 -34.80
CA PRO A 166 -7.27 -25.97 -34.40
C PRO A 166 -7.01 -26.52 -32.98
N SER A 167 -6.24 -25.84 -32.14
CA SER A 167 -5.82 -26.35 -30.82
C SER A 167 -6.62 -25.74 -29.68
N SER A 168 -6.77 -26.50 -28.59
CA SER A 168 -7.48 -26.20 -27.32
C SER A 168 -6.90 -25.02 -26.50
N SER A 169 -6.33 -24.00 -27.13
CA SER A 169 -5.57 -22.94 -26.44
C SER A 169 -6.51 -21.87 -25.87
N MET A 170 -6.49 -21.74 -24.54
CA MET A 170 -7.31 -20.87 -23.71
C MET A 170 -6.52 -19.63 -23.24
N TYR A 171 -7.12 -18.44 -23.25
CA TYR A 171 -6.41 -17.18 -22.98
C TYR A 171 -7.02 -16.36 -21.83
N GLU A 172 -6.23 -16.00 -20.80
CA GLU A 172 -6.67 -15.10 -19.72
C GLU A 172 -7.04 -13.72 -20.27
N SER A 173 -8.11 -13.12 -19.74
CA SER A 173 -8.69 -11.87 -20.24
C SER A 173 -8.60 -10.70 -19.26
N THR A 174 -8.02 -10.93 -18.07
CA THR A 174 -7.82 -9.91 -17.03
C THR A 174 -6.35 -9.83 -16.62
N PRO A 175 -5.76 -8.62 -16.51
CA PRO A 175 -4.39 -8.48 -16.05
C PRO A 175 -4.27 -8.67 -14.54
N ASP A 176 -3.09 -9.11 -14.13
CA ASP A 176 -2.69 -9.17 -12.73
C ASP A 176 -2.46 -7.78 -12.15
N ILE A 177 -2.63 -7.66 -10.84
CA ILE A 177 -2.40 -6.42 -10.11
C ILE A 177 -1.03 -6.46 -9.44
N PHE A 178 -0.21 -5.45 -9.66
CA PHE A 178 1.02 -5.25 -8.91
C PHE A 178 0.85 -4.08 -7.95
N GLN A 179 1.35 -4.21 -6.72
CA GLN A 179 1.37 -3.12 -5.74
C GLN A 179 2.79 -2.92 -5.24
N PHE A 180 3.23 -1.67 -5.10
CA PHE A 180 4.53 -1.35 -4.52
C PHE A 180 4.36 -0.59 -3.21
N ASN A 181 5.23 -0.87 -2.26
CA ASN A 181 5.40 -0.12 -1.02
C ASN A 181 6.88 -0.10 -0.65
N PHE A 182 7.51 1.07 -0.64
CA PHE A 182 8.93 1.22 -0.32
C PHE A 182 9.26 2.66 0.07
N MET A 183 10.10 2.89 1.08
CA MET A 183 10.69 4.21 1.40
C MET A 183 9.69 5.38 1.41
N GLY A 184 8.48 5.15 1.92
CA GLY A 184 7.40 6.15 1.95
C GLY A 184 6.59 6.32 0.65
N TYR A 185 6.95 5.61 -0.42
CA TYR A 185 6.18 5.53 -1.66
C TYR A 185 5.26 4.31 -1.65
N GLN A 186 4.03 4.49 -2.14
CA GLN A 186 3.09 3.41 -2.38
C GLN A 186 2.31 3.63 -3.66
N GLY A 187 1.88 2.55 -4.29
CA GLY A 187 1.04 2.59 -5.48
C GLY A 187 0.73 1.23 -6.05
N SER A 188 0.06 1.22 -7.19
CA SER A 188 -0.26 0.02 -7.93
C SER A 188 0.05 0.21 -9.40
N PHE A 189 0.31 -0.89 -10.10
CA PHE A 189 0.42 -0.89 -11.54
C PHE A 189 -0.06 -2.20 -12.15
N GLN A 190 -0.39 -2.15 -13.44
CA GLN A 190 -0.80 -3.28 -14.26
C GLN A 190 -0.16 -3.16 -15.64
N PHE A 191 -0.10 -4.26 -16.38
CA PHE A 191 0.28 -4.23 -17.79
C PHE A 191 -0.97 -4.04 -18.65
N ASP A 192 -0.90 -3.14 -19.63
CA ASP A 192 -1.91 -3.07 -20.69
C ASP A 192 -1.68 -4.16 -21.75
N VAL A 193 -2.59 -4.21 -22.72
CA VAL A 193 -2.55 -5.14 -23.86
C VAL A 193 -1.26 -5.06 -24.70
N ASN A 194 -0.51 -3.96 -24.61
CA ASN A 194 0.75 -3.69 -25.31
C ASN A 194 1.98 -3.86 -24.41
N LYS A 195 1.84 -4.45 -23.20
CA LYS A 195 2.87 -4.52 -22.14
C LYS A 195 3.30 -3.18 -21.55
N LYS A 196 2.58 -2.10 -21.82
CA LYS A 196 2.88 -0.82 -21.19
C LYS A 196 2.42 -0.87 -19.73
N ILE A 197 3.25 -0.32 -18.84
CA ILE A 197 2.93 -0.23 -17.42
C ILE A 197 1.99 0.95 -17.18
N CYS A 198 0.84 0.66 -16.56
CA CYS A 198 -0.16 1.63 -16.16
C CYS A 198 -0.12 1.82 -14.64
N ILE A 199 0.41 2.96 -14.17
CA ILE A 199 0.59 3.29 -12.75
C ILE A 199 -0.63 4.05 -12.21
N TYR A 200 -1.14 3.65 -11.05
CA TYR A 200 -2.31 4.27 -10.39
C TYR A 200 -2.29 4.08 -8.87
N ASN A 201 -3.25 4.70 -8.17
CA ASN A 201 -3.43 4.58 -6.72
C ASN A 201 -2.17 4.96 -5.91
N THR A 202 -1.38 5.90 -6.43
CA THR A 202 -0.14 6.36 -5.79
C THR A 202 -0.41 7.34 -4.66
N ASN A 203 0.43 7.37 -3.63
CA ASN A 203 0.37 8.41 -2.59
C ASN A 203 0.98 9.75 -3.02
N THR A 204 1.74 9.77 -4.11
CA THR A 204 2.24 10.97 -4.81
C THR A 204 1.68 11.03 -6.24
N ALA A 205 2.09 12.00 -7.07
CA ALA A 205 1.70 12.03 -8.48
C ALA A 205 2.27 10.81 -9.22
N ARG A 206 1.46 10.13 -10.05
CA ARG A 206 1.93 8.92 -10.77
C ARG A 206 3.11 9.19 -11.70
N ASP A 207 3.19 10.42 -12.23
CA ASP A 207 4.24 10.87 -13.15
C ASP A 207 5.60 11.06 -12.44
N ASN A 208 5.64 10.88 -11.10
CA ASN A 208 6.86 10.81 -10.32
C ASN A 208 7.56 9.45 -10.41
N PHE A 209 6.99 8.46 -11.12
CA PHE A 209 7.55 7.12 -11.21
C PHE A 209 7.81 6.70 -12.65
N ARG A 210 8.97 6.08 -12.88
CA ARG A 210 9.26 5.28 -14.09
C ARG A 210 9.56 3.85 -13.67
N ILE A 211 8.78 2.89 -14.17
CA ILE A 211 8.95 1.47 -13.86
C ILE A 211 9.50 0.73 -15.07
N LYS A 212 10.52 -0.09 -14.86
CA LYS A 212 11.03 -1.06 -15.84
C LYS A 212 10.91 -2.46 -15.30
N VAL A 213 10.65 -3.42 -16.18
CA VAL A 213 10.58 -4.85 -15.86
C VAL A 213 11.68 -5.60 -16.61
N SER A 214 12.34 -6.55 -15.94
CA SER A 214 13.35 -7.42 -16.56
C SER A 214 12.82 -8.83 -16.79
N ASN A 215 13.28 -9.48 -17.86
CA ASN A 215 12.96 -10.88 -18.22
C ASN A 215 11.46 -11.20 -18.40
N PHE A 216 10.66 -10.22 -18.82
CA PHE A 216 9.23 -10.45 -19.09
C PHE A 216 8.94 -11.52 -20.15
N GLN A 217 9.93 -11.89 -21.00
CA GLN A 217 9.73 -12.88 -22.06
C GLN A 217 10.12 -14.33 -21.71
N ASN A 218 10.88 -14.58 -20.64
CA ASN A 218 11.48 -15.90 -20.38
C ASN A 218 10.97 -16.65 -19.14
N ARG A 219 10.05 -16.06 -18.36
CA ARG A 219 9.46 -16.56 -17.11
C ARG A 219 10.39 -17.10 -16.02
N PRO A 220 10.04 -16.89 -14.74
CA PRO A 220 9.09 -15.88 -14.23
C PRO A 220 9.66 -14.45 -14.36
N ILE A 221 8.86 -13.41 -14.10
CA ILE A 221 9.37 -12.03 -13.98
C ILE A 221 10.46 -11.99 -12.89
N SER A 222 11.67 -11.53 -13.24
CA SER A 222 12.82 -11.63 -12.33
C SER A 222 13.00 -10.40 -11.43
N SER A 223 12.73 -9.21 -11.95
CA SER A 223 12.98 -7.96 -11.24
C SER A 223 12.25 -6.76 -11.83
N PHE A 224 12.11 -5.74 -10.98
CA PHE A 224 11.62 -4.41 -11.34
C PHE A 224 12.65 -3.34 -10.94
N GLU A 225 12.71 -2.27 -11.72
CA GLU A 225 13.41 -1.03 -11.38
C GLU A 225 12.39 0.10 -11.35
N ILE A 226 12.24 0.76 -10.20
CA ILE A 226 11.45 1.99 -10.05
C ILE A 226 12.43 3.16 -9.94
N THR A 227 12.31 4.16 -10.81
CA THR A 227 13.02 5.44 -10.70
C THR A 227 12.05 6.52 -10.24
N THR A 228 12.44 7.32 -9.25
CA THR A 228 11.68 8.47 -8.72
C THR A 228 12.16 9.80 -9.31
N ASP A 229 11.34 10.85 -9.21
CA ASP A 229 11.53 12.18 -9.81
C ASP A 229 12.66 13.02 -9.20
N ASP A 230 13.39 12.46 -8.24
CA ASP A 230 14.64 12.95 -7.66
C ASP A 230 15.86 12.13 -8.14
N GLY A 231 15.65 11.21 -9.10
CA GLY A 231 16.70 10.42 -9.75
C GLY A 231 17.14 9.15 -9.01
N TYR A 232 16.57 8.85 -7.84
CA TYR A 232 16.87 7.59 -7.14
C TYR A 232 16.31 6.39 -7.89
N LYS A 233 17.03 5.26 -7.82
CA LYS A 233 16.60 3.98 -8.40
C LYS A 233 16.47 2.91 -7.33
N TYR A 234 15.34 2.22 -7.36
CA TYR A 234 14.96 1.16 -6.43
C TYR A 234 14.80 -0.14 -7.22
N ILE A 235 15.59 -1.15 -6.88
CA ILE A 235 15.62 -2.44 -7.58
C ILE A 235 14.96 -3.50 -6.70
N PHE A 236 13.94 -4.17 -7.24
CA PHE A 236 13.19 -5.22 -6.56
C PHE A 236 13.46 -6.57 -7.24
N GLY A 237 13.72 -7.62 -6.47
CA GLY A 237 14.11 -8.93 -7.00
C GLY A 237 15.54 -8.93 -7.59
N GLY A 238 15.81 -9.80 -8.57
CA GLY A 238 17.11 -9.93 -9.22
C GLY A 238 17.56 -11.38 -9.49
N ASP A 239 18.83 -11.52 -9.89
CA ASP A 239 19.48 -12.73 -10.42
C ASP A 239 19.13 -14.03 -9.66
N GLN A 240 18.13 -14.74 -10.18
CA GLN A 240 17.83 -16.18 -10.09
C GLN A 240 17.97 -16.94 -8.75
N SER A 241 18.14 -16.27 -7.59
CA SER A 241 18.39 -16.92 -6.29
C SER A 241 17.20 -16.91 -5.33
N GLY A 242 15.97 -16.78 -5.82
CA GLY A 242 14.77 -16.93 -4.98
C GLY A 242 14.51 -15.80 -3.97
N LEU A 243 14.94 -14.57 -4.26
CA LEU A 243 14.75 -13.35 -3.43
C LEU A 243 13.33 -12.75 -3.54
N TYR A 244 12.35 -13.62 -3.67
CA TYR A 244 10.96 -13.28 -3.90
C TYR A 244 10.08 -14.32 -3.24
N ASP A 245 8.96 -13.88 -2.66
CA ASP A 245 8.02 -14.85 -2.13
C ASP A 245 7.37 -15.59 -3.30
N ARG A 246 7.29 -16.91 -3.15
CA ARG A 246 6.64 -17.79 -4.12
C ARG A 246 5.43 -18.45 -3.49
N GLU A 247 4.44 -18.68 -4.32
CA GLU A 247 3.33 -19.57 -4.07
C GLU A 247 3.50 -20.83 -4.92
N CYS A 248 3.19 -22.00 -4.35
CA CYS A 248 3.13 -23.24 -5.09
C CYS A 248 1.78 -23.93 -4.90
N ASN A 249 1.12 -24.17 -6.02
CA ASN A 249 -0.05 -25.06 -6.12
C ASN A 249 0.44 -26.45 -6.49
N ILE A 250 -0.04 -27.46 -5.78
CA ILE A 250 0.18 -28.87 -6.16
C ILE A 250 -1.08 -29.29 -6.92
N VAL A 251 -1.00 -29.30 -8.25
CA VAL A 251 -2.05 -29.88 -9.11
C VAL A 251 -1.43 -31.11 -9.78
N GLU A 252 -2.07 -32.27 -9.59
CA GLU A 252 -1.72 -33.52 -10.29
C GLU A 252 -0.22 -33.88 -10.31
N ASN A 253 0.49 -33.72 -9.18
CA ASN A 253 1.93 -34.00 -9.01
C ASN A 253 2.90 -33.07 -9.79
N THR A 254 2.45 -31.93 -10.29
CA THR A 254 3.33 -30.87 -10.83
C THR A 254 3.32 -29.64 -9.92
N ALA A 255 4.52 -29.09 -9.63
CA ALA A 255 4.69 -27.92 -8.80
C ALA A 255 4.81 -26.67 -9.69
N GLU A 256 3.71 -25.94 -9.89
CA GLU A 256 3.78 -24.61 -10.51
C GLU A 256 4.18 -23.58 -9.44
N GLN A 257 5.26 -22.85 -9.69
CA GLN A 257 5.74 -21.78 -8.81
C GLN A 257 5.36 -20.42 -9.39
N THR A 258 4.50 -19.70 -8.67
CA THR A 258 4.12 -18.34 -9.01
C THR A 258 4.86 -17.37 -8.12
N VAL A 259 5.52 -16.37 -8.72
CA VAL A 259 6.14 -15.28 -7.96
C VAL A 259 5.07 -14.27 -7.56
N ILE A 260 4.96 -14.04 -6.25
CA ILE A 260 3.91 -13.21 -5.66
C ILE A 260 4.44 -11.95 -4.97
N SER A 261 5.74 -11.86 -4.67
CA SER A 261 6.37 -10.64 -4.17
C SER A 261 7.86 -10.52 -4.53
N TRP A 262 8.35 -9.33 -4.87
CA TRP A 262 9.77 -9.02 -5.12
C TRP A 262 10.26 -8.03 -4.06
N GLN A 263 11.23 -8.45 -3.25
CA GLN A 263 11.78 -7.61 -2.18
C GLN A 263 12.76 -6.57 -2.75
N LEU A 264 12.83 -5.38 -2.15
CA LEU A 264 13.79 -4.32 -2.50
C LEU A 264 15.20 -4.79 -2.17
N THR A 265 16.03 -5.02 -3.18
CA THR A 265 17.40 -5.52 -3.02
C THR A 265 18.46 -4.42 -3.11
N LYS A 266 18.14 -3.29 -3.76
CA LYS A 266 19.10 -2.21 -3.98
C LYS A 266 18.45 -0.83 -4.07
N ILE A 267 19.09 0.17 -3.46
CA ILE A 267 18.82 1.59 -3.65
C ILE A 267 20.07 2.22 -4.27
N ILE A 268 19.90 3.02 -5.32
CA ILE A 268 20.99 3.70 -6.01
C ILE A 268 20.68 5.20 -6.02
N ALA A 269 21.52 5.99 -5.37
CA ALA A 269 21.44 7.44 -5.39
C ALA A 269 21.93 8.03 -6.73
N PRO A 270 21.57 9.27 -7.08
CA PRO A 270 22.04 9.92 -8.31
C PRO A 270 23.58 10.00 -8.44
N ASN A 271 24.31 10.07 -7.34
CA ASN A 271 25.78 10.01 -7.32
C ASN A 271 26.36 8.62 -7.55
N GLY A 272 25.52 7.59 -7.62
CA GLY A 272 25.91 6.19 -7.85
C GLY A 272 26.21 5.41 -6.58
N ARG A 273 26.13 6.03 -5.40
CA ARG A 273 26.20 5.32 -4.10
C ARG A 273 25.07 4.31 -3.98
N LYS A 274 25.32 3.25 -3.20
CA LYS A 274 24.39 2.12 -3.13
C LYS A 274 24.09 1.67 -1.70
N VAL A 275 22.82 1.36 -1.49
CA VAL A 275 22.37 0.53 -0.37
C VAL A 275 22.03 -0.84 -0.93
N SER A 276 22.51 -1.90 -0.30
CA SER A 276 22.20 -3.29 -0.66
C SER A 276 21.46 -3.97 0.47
N LEU A 277 20.30 -4.55 0.17
CA LEU A 277 19.52 -5.34 1.10
C LEU A 277 19.70 -6.82 0.73
N LYS A 278 20.22 -7.60 1.66
CA LYS A 278 20.50 -9.02 1.48
C LYS A 278 19.44 -9.84 2.17
N TYR A 279 18.85 -10.76 1.42
CA TYR A 279 17.82 -11.66 1.92
C TYR A 279 18.26 -13.11 1.76
N ARG A 280 17.68 -13.97 2.59
CA ARG A 280 17.68 -15.42 2.40
C ARG A 280 16.26 -15.92 2.12
N SER A 281 16.16 -16.97 1.31
CA SER A 281 14.93 -17.76 1.22
C SER A 281 14.77 -18.62 2.48
N GLY A 282 13.53 -18.78 2.94
CA GLY A 282 13.18 -19.81 3.92
C GLY A 282 13.26 -21.22 3.36
N ASP A 283 13.34 -22.22 4.25
CA ASP A 283 13.41 -23.64 3.89
C ASP A 283 12.14 -24.12 3.17
N TYR A 284 12.32 -25.09 2.26
CA TYR A 284 11.24 -25.77 1.53
C TYR A 284 10.41 -26.62 2.51
N MET A 285 9.13 -26.27 2.74
CA MET A 285 8.21 -27.10 3.53
C MET A 285 6.77 -26.98 3.01
N ASN A 286 6.09 -28.11 2.81
CA ASN A 286 4.68 -28.19 2.43
C ASN A 286 3.82 -27.42 3.44
N ARG A 287 3.17 -26.34 3.00
CA ARG A 287 2.35 -25.50 3.87
C ARG A 287 0.87 -25.83 3.64
N GLY A 288 0.16 -26.11 4.74
CA GLY A 288 -1.28 -26.30 4.74
C GLY A 288 -2.02 -25.00 5.03
N ILE A 289 -2.18 -24.09 4.06
CA ILE A 289 -3.08 -22.93 4.21
C ILE A 289 -4.31 -23.13 3.34
N VAL A 290 -5.49 -23.00 3.94
CA VAL A 290 -6.78 -23.03 3.22
C VAL A 290 -6.82 -21.85 2.25
N LYS A 291 -6.61 -22.12 0.96
CA LYS A 291 -6.49 -21.10 -0.07
C LYS A 291 -7.83 -20.55 -0.53
N ASN A 292 -8.78 -21.45 -0.74
CA ASN A 292 -10.11 -21.17 -1.23
C ASN A 292 -10.97 -22.40 -1.03
N ILE A 293 -12.28 -22.17 -0.95
CA ILE A 293 -13.28 -23.22 -0.95
C ILE A 293 -14.19 -23.00 -2.13
N MET A 294 -14.09 -23.90 -3.09
CA MET A 294 -14.97 -23.92 -4.26
C MET A 294 -15.98 -25.04 -4.06
N PRO A 295 -17.17 -24.92 -4.68
CA PRO A 295 -17.89 -26.11 -5.07
C PRO A 295 -16.93 -26.98 -5.88
N SER A 296 -16.84 -28.28 -5.61
CA SER A 296 -15.97 -29.19 -6.35
C SER A 296 -16.18 -29.04 -7.87
N SER A 297 -15.18 -29.40 -8.67
CA SER A 297 -15.28 -29.50 -10.13
C SER A 297 -16.50 -30.32 -10.60
N ASP A 298 -16.99 -31.22 -9.75
CA ASP A 298 -18.16 -32.07 -9.97
C ASP A 298 -19.51 -31.38 -9.73
N TYR A 299 -19.55 -30.12 -9.28
CA TYR A 299 -20.81 -29.45 -8.93
C TYR A 299 -21.30 -28.49 -10.01
N LYS A 300 -21.80 -29.06 -11.11
CA LYS A 300 -22.65 -28.37 -12.09
C LYS A 300 -24.02 -29.01 -12.14
N ILE A 301 -25.01 -28.39 -11.51
CA ILE A 301 -26.40 -28.65 -11.91
C ILE A 301 -26.70 -27.74 -13.09
N VAL A 302 -26.28 -28.17 -14.28
CA VAL A 302 -26.88 -27.69 -15.54
C VAL A 302 -28.15 -28.54 -15.72
N SER A 303 -29.24 -28.13 -15.08
CA SER A 303 -30.51 -28.84 -15.18
C SER A 303 -31.45 -28.16 -16.16
N THR A 304 -32.29 -28.98 -16.81
CA THR A 304 -33.50 -28.50 -17.49
C THR A 304 -34.69 -28.38 -16.53
N GLN A 305 -34.49 -28.54 -15.22
CA GLN A 305 -35.53 -28.52 -14.18
C GLN A 305 -35.11 -27.62 -13.00
N SER A 306 -36.01 -26.80 -12.49
CA SER A 306 -35.75 -25.89 -11.36
C SER A 306 -35.57 -26.63 -10.02
N GLY A 307 -34.60 -26.23 -9.18
CA GLY A 307 -34.61 -26.54 -7.74
C GLY A 307 -33.60 -27.57 -7.20
N GLY A 308 -32.46 -27.81 -7.85
CA GLY A 308 -31.39 -28.65 -7.29
C GLY A 308 -30.65 -28.01 -6.11
N SER A 309 -30.22 -28.83 -5.13
CA SER A 309 -29.39 -28.43 -3.99
C SER A 309 -28.20 -29.39 -3.87
N ALA A 310 -26.99 -28.89 -3.61
CA ALA A 310 -25.90 -29.73 -3.11
C ALA A 310 -24.99 -29.07 -2.09
N THR A 311 -24.13 -29.93 -1.55
CA THR A 311 -23.53 -29.86 -0.22
C THR A 311 -22.02 -30.17 -0.20
N TYR A 312 -21.31 -30.07 -1.33
CA TYR A 312 -19.86 -30.40 -1.40
C TYR A 312 -18.95 -29.19 -1.61
N TYR A 313 -17.84 -29.16 -0.86
CA TYR A 313 -16.89 -28.07 -0.73
C TYR A 313 -15.48 -28.63 -0.54
N GLU A 314 -14.47 -28.10 -1.24
CA GLU A 314 -13.08 -28.53 -1.07
C GLU A 314 -12.19 -27.40 -0.56
N SER A 315 -11.42 -27.65 0.50
CA SER A 315 -10.37 -26.73 0.96
C SER A 315 -9.04 -27.09 0.29
N SER A 316 -8.47 -26.18 -0.49
CA SER A 316 -7.13 -26.37 -1.07
C SER A 316 -6.02 -25.89 -0.13
N THR A 317 -4.86 -26.56 -0.14
CA THR A 317 -3.67 -26.15 0.62
C THR A 317 -2.62 -25.50 -0.27
N VAL A 318 -2.03 -24.38 0.17
CA VAL A 318 -0.95 -23.69 -0.56
C VAL A 318 0.34 -23.63 0.22
N SER A 319 1.44 -23.95 -0.48
CA SER A 319 2.81 -23.73 -0.01
C SER A 319 3.31 -22.33 -0.35
N GLN A 320 3.91 -21.64 0.63
CA GLN A 320 4.59 -20.35 0.39
C GLN A 320 6.04 -20.40 0.84
N PHE A 321 6.88 -19.66 0.15
CA PHE A 321 8.32 -19.54 0.39
C PHE A 321 8.64 -18.13 0.88
N PRO A 322 8.69 -17.89 2.20
CA PRO A 322 9.00 -16.56 2.73
C PRO A 322 10.46 -16.19 2.53
N THR A 323 10.67 -14.90 2.34
CA THR A 323 11.99 -14.29 2.22
C THR A 323 12.30 -13.47 3.48
N TYR A 324 13.48 -13.63 4.06
CA TYR A 324 13.89 -12.96 5.30
C TYR A 324 15.07 -12.03 5.04
N LEU A 325 14.96 -10.77 5.46
CA LEU A 325 16.03 -9.77 5.33
C LEU A 325 17.13 -10.08 6.35
N GLU A 326 18.33 -10.44 5.91
CA GLU A 326 19.45 -10.72 6.81
C GLU A 326 20.26 -9.48 7.13
N SER A 327 20.45 -8.60 6.14
CA SER A 327 21.22 -7.38 6.37
C SER A 327 20.94 -6.27 5.37
N ILE A 328 21.13 -5.04 5.84
CA ILE A 328 21.23 -3.84 5.02
C ILE A 328 22.69 -3.38 5.10
N LEU A 329 23.35 -3.32 3.94
CA LEU A 329 24.67 -2.72 3.78
C LEU A 329 24.53 -1.36 3.11
N VAL A 330 24.95 -0.32 3.81
CA VAL A 330 25.25 0.97 3.20
C VAL A 330 26.73 0.96 2.86
N GLU A 331 27.06 0.51 1.65
CA GLU A 331 28.42 0.32 1.15
C GLU A 331 29.36 -0.32 2.19
N ASP A 332 30.51 0.30 2.46
CA ASP A 332 31.51 -0.07 3.47
C ASP A 332 31.32 0.68 4.80
N VAL A 333 30.15 1.28 5.01
CA VAL A 333 29.90 2.26 6.08
C VAL A 333 29.15 1.65 7.26
N CYS A 334 28.03 1.01 6.96
CA CYS A 334 27.09 0.53 7.97
C CYS A 334 26.57 -0.84 7.56
N ARG A 335 26.52 -1.75 8.53
CA ARG A 335 25.80 -3.01 8.42
C ARG A 335 24.74 -3.06 9.50
N ILE A 336 23.49 -3.12 9.08
CA ILE A 336 22.36 -3.45 9.94
C ILE A 336 22.09 -4.93 9.74
N GLN A 337 22.29 -5.72 10.77
CA GLN A 337 22.12 -7.18 10.77
C GLN A 337 20.82 -7.53 11.48
N LEU A 338 20.04 -8.44 10.89
CA LEU A 338 18.81 -8.97 11.44
C LEU A 338 18.98 -10.47 11.62
N ASP A 339 18.92 -10.91 12.87
CA ASP A 339 19.10 -12.32 13.22
C ASP A 339 17.75 -12.95 13.54
N TYR A 340 17.60 -14.23 13.22
CA TYR A 340 16.35 -14.93 13.39
C TYR A 340 16.55 -16.28 14.07
N THR A 341 15.54 -16.70 14.82
CA THR A 341 15.46 -18.02 15.44
C THR A 341 14.22 -18.77 14.94
N ALA A 342 14.18 -20.09 15.18
CA ALA A 342 13.01 -20.90 14.84
C ALA A 342 11.78 -20.46 15.65
N LYS A 343 10.64 -20.35 14.98
CA LYS A 343 9.33 -20.15 15.60
C LYS A 343 8.69 -21.52 15.89
N GLU A 344 8.08 -21.67 17.06
CA GLU A 344 7.21 -22.81 17.35
C GLU A 344 6.13 -22.95 16.26
N PRO A 345 5.88 -24.16 15.75
CA PRO A 345 4.87 -24.38 14.72
C PRO A 345 3.47 -24.09 15.26
N GLU A 346 2.71 -23.29 14.51
CA GLU A 346 1.27 -23.14 14.76
C GLU A 346 0.53 -24.41 14.38
N LYS A 347 -0.66 -24.63 14.93
CA LYS A 347 -1.42 -25.88 14.73
C LYS A 347 -2.45 -25.73 13.60
N TYR A 348 -2.65 -26.82 12.86
CA TYR A 348 -3.62 -26.97 11.79
C TYR A 348 -4.56 -28.14 12.08
N GLY A 349 -5.83 -28.01 11.69
CA GLY A 349 -6.81 -29.08 11.74
C GLY A 349 -7.86 -28.88 12.85
N THR A 350 -8.41 -29.99 13.32
CA THR A 350 -9.41 -29.99 14.41
C THR A 350 -8.79 -30.50 15.69
N ASP A 351 -9.43 -30.29 16.85
CA ASP A 351 -8.96 -30.82 18.14
C ASP A 351 -8.68 -32.34 18.12
N ARG A 352 -9.29 -33.09 17.17
CA ARG A 352 -9.14 -34.54 17.00
C ARG A 352 -8.05 -34.96 15.99
N ASP A 353 -7.59 -34.05 15.13
CA ASP A 353 -6.53 -34.28 14.12
C ASP A 353 -5.65 -33.02 14.04
N LEU A 354 -4.86 -32.81 15.09
CA LEU A 354 -3.94 -31.68 15.26
C LEU A 354 -2.62 -31.98 14.56
N ARG A 355 -2.23 -31.10 13.63
CA ARG A 355 -0.95 -31.19 12.90
C ARG A 355 -0.16 -29.90 13.06
N ASP A 356 1.16 -30.01 12.91
CA ASP A 356 2.04 -28.84 12.89
C ASP A 356 2.05 -28.21 11.50
N LEU A 357 1.84 -26.90 11.44
CA LEU A 357 2.25 -26.12 10.29
C LEU A 357 3.78 -26.02 10.25
N PRO A 358 4.39 -25.80 9.07
CA PRO A 358 5.82 -25.54 8.99
C PRO A 358 6.27 -24.41 9.93
N SER A 359 7.38 -24.66 10.63
CA SER A 359 8.04 -23.66 11.46
C SER A 359 8.59 -22.54 10.58
N LEU A 360 8.07 -21.33 10.78
CA LEU A 360 8.66 -20.12 10.23
C LEU A 360 9.80 -19.62 11.13
N LEU A 361 10.45 -18.55 10.72
CA LEU A 361 11.39 -17.82 11.57
C LEU A 361 10.71 -16.67 12.31
N LYS A 362 11.30 -16.29 13.45
CA LYS A 362 11.01 -15.06 14.19
C LYS A 362 12.27 -14.24 14.33
N LEU A 363 12.15 -12.91 14.27
CA LEU A 363 13.29 -12.01 14.44
C LEU A 363 13.77 -12.11 15.89
N SER A 364 15.05 -12.40 16.14
CA SER A 364 15.58 -12.48 17.51
C SER A 364 16.27 -11.20 17.93
N SER A 365 16.99 -10.55 17.02
CA SER A 365 17.76 -9.36 17.32
C SER A 365 18.00 -8.49 16.09
N VAL A 366 18.24 -7.21 16.34
CA VAL A 366 18.74 -6.26 15.34
C VAL A 366 20.03 -5.66 15.87
N THR A 367 21.09 -5.71 15.08
CA THR A 367 22.41 -5.17 15.43
C THR A 367 22.86 -4.18 14.37
N VAL A 368 23.24 -2.98 14.78
CA VAL A 368 23.78 -1.93 13.89
C VAL A 368 25.27 -1.81 14.15
N ASN A 369 26.07 -2.04 13.12
CA ASN A 369 27.52 -1.90 13.18
C ASN A 369 27.99 -0.81 12.23
N SER A 370 28.82 0.10 12.73
CA SER A 370 29.70 0.91 11.88
C SER A 370 30.80 0.00 11.35
N LEU A 371 31.09 0.10 10.05
CA LEU A 371 32.16 -0.64 9.38
C LEU A 371 33.38 0.25 9.10
N SER A 372 33.20 1.57 9.05
CA SER A 372 34.24 2.54 8.71
C SER A 372 34.08 3.82 9.55
N PRO A 373 35.18 4.31 10.16
CA PRO A 373 36.58 3.93 9.93
C PRO A 373 37.06 2.69 10.68
N SER A 374 36.25 2.16 11.60
CA SER A 374 36.53 0.93 12.35
C SER A 374 35.23 0.19 12.65
N LEU A 375 35.32 -1.12 12.86
CA LEU A 375 34.18 -1.94 13.27
C LEU A 375 33.75 -1.58 14.70
N GLU A 376 32.55 -1.04 14.86
CA GLU A 376 31.97 -0.73 16.17
C GLU A 376 30.47 -1.05 16.18
N GLN A 377 29.99 -1.71 17.24
CA GLN A 377 28.56 -1.91 17.46
C GLN A 377 27.93 -0.61 17.99
N ILE A 378 27.03 -0.04 17.20
CA ILE A 378 26.32 1.21 17.50
C ILE A 378 25.08 0.94 18.34
N LEU A 379 24.35 -0.11 17.98
CA LEU A 379 23.09 -0.47 18.63
C LEU A 379 22.88 -1.98 18.56
N HIS A 380 22.27 -2.53 19.60
CA HIS A 380 21.77 -3.90 19.63
C HIS A 380 20.46 -3.92 20.39
N CYS A 381 19.46 -4.62 19.87
CA CYS A 381 18.24 -4.91 20.60
C CYS A 381 17.83 -6.37 20.45
N ASP A 382 17.38 -6.96 21.56
CA ASP A 382 16.81 -8.30 21.64
C ASP A 382 15.28 -8.25 21.63
N LEU A 383 14.66 -9.21 20.94
CA LEU A 383 13.21 -9.37 20.88
C LEU A 383 12.77 -10.59 21.68
N GLY A 384 11.92 -10.36 22.68
CA GLY A 384 11.32 -11.40 23.51
C GLY A 384 9.90 -11.72 23.07
N TYR A 385 9.50 -12.99 23.17
CA TYR A 385 8.21 -13.49 22.68
C TYR A 385 7.45 -14.32 23.69
N LYS A 386 6.14 -14.48 23.44
CA LYS A 386 5.26 -15.43 24.11
C LYS A 386 4.37 -16.15 23.10
N TYR A 387 3.90 -17.34 23.48
CA TYR A 387 3.03 -18.17 22.67
C TYR A 387 1.74 -18.48 23.41
N THR A 388 0.63 -18.60 22.68
CA THR A 388 -0.61 -19.15 23.21
C THR A 388 -0.51 -20.67 23.39
N GLY A 389 -1.43 -21.27 24.16
CA GLY A 389 -1.38 -22.69 24.51
C GLY A 389 -1.50 -23.64 23.31
N GLN A 390 -2.74 -23.77 22.79
CA GLN A 390 -3.08 -24.79 21.80
C GLN A 390 -2.53 -24.49 20.40
N ASN A 391 -2.90 -23.37 19.76
CA ASN A 391 -2.46 -23.01 18.41
C ASN A 391 -1.02 -22.43 18.33
N LYS A 392 -0.31 -22.24 19.46
CA LYS A 392 1.04 -21.64 19.48
C LYS A 392 1.14 -20.32 18.68
N THR A 393 0.13 -19.46 18.77
CA THR A 393 0.12 -18.13 18.15
C THR A 393 1.20 -17.25 18.81
N LEU A 394 2.07 -16.62 18.02
CA LEU A 394 3.21 -15.82 18.48
C LEU A 394 2.81 -14.37 18.80
N PHE A 395 3.32 -13.82 19.90
CA PHE A 395 3.16 -12.42 20.29
C PHE A 395 4.50 -11.81 20.73
N LEU A 396 4.80 -10.59 20.26
CA LEU A 396 5.95 -9.81 20.71
C LEU A 396 5.73 -9.40 22.17
N LYS A 397 6.56 -9.88 23.08
CA LYS A 397 6.43 -9.59 24.51
C LYS A 397 7.20 -8.34 24.90
N GLU A 398 8.42 -8.22 24.40
CA GLU A 398 9.32 -7.13 24.76
C GLU A 398 10.37 -6.86 23.69
N VAL A 399 10.88 -5.63 23.67
CA VAL A 399 12.03 -5.20 22.85
C VAL A 399 13.02 -4.54 23.80
N ASN A 400 14.20 -5.13 23.94
CA ASN A 400 15.18 -4.76 24.94
C ASN A 400 16.42 -4.15 24.27
N PHE A 401 16.64 -2.86 24.49
CA PHE A 401 17.82 -2.13 24.00
C PHE A 401 18.99 -2.13 25.00
N GLY A 402 18.89 -2.90 26.09
CA GLY A 402 19.84 -2.93 27.20
C GLY A 402 19.61 -1.81 28.24
N GLU A 403 20.31 -1.90 29.37
CA GLU A 403 20.34 -0.85 30.42
C GLU A 403 18.95 -0.43 30.96
N GLY A 404 18.01 -1.37 31.02
CA GLY A 404 16.64 -1.09 31.48
C GLY A 404 15.75 -0.41 30.44
N LYS A 405 16.25 -0.13 29.22
CA LYS A 405 15.46 0.42 28.11
C LYS A 405 14.66 -0.68 27.42
N ILE A 406 13.49 -0.98 27.98
CA ILE A 406 12.67 -2.11 27.56
C ILE A 406 11.25 -1.64 27.21
N TYR A 407 10.80 -1.95 26.01
CA TYR A 407 9.39 -1.91 25.66
C TYR A 407 8.70 -3.20 26.10
N LYS A 408 7.49 -3.12 26.65
CA LYS A 408 6.72 -4.31 27.08
C LYS A 408 5.28 -4.26 26.58
N MET A 409 4.80 -5.35 26.00
CA MET A 409 3.48 -5.42 25.37
C MET A 409 2.57 -6.45 26.05
N LYS A 410 1.31 -6.05 26.25
CA LYS A 410 0.22 -6.93 26.69
C LYS A 410 -0.90 -6.95 25.66
N TYR A 411 -1.60 -8.07 25.55
CA TYR A 411 -2.63 -8.32 24.55
C TYR A 411 -3.91 -8.87 25.17
N ILE A 412 -5.03 -8.53 24.55
CA ILE A 412 -6.37 -8.98 24.97
C ILE A 412 -6.46 -10.51 24.82
N GLY A 413 -6.93 -11.20 25.85
CA GLY A 413 -7.10 -12.66 25.86
C GLY A 413 -5.81 -13.49 26.00
N VAL A 414 -4.63 -12.85 25.92
CA VAL A 414 -3.32 -13.51 26.10
C VAL A 414 -2.78 -13.29 27.52
N ASP A 415 -2.85 -12.05 28.02
CA ASP A 415 -2.31 -11.67 29.32
C ASP A 415 -3.39 -11.51 30.42
N ASP A 416 -4.63 -11.85 30.09
CA ASP A 416 -5.77 -11.79 31.00
C ASP A 416 -5.92 -13.09 31.80
N SER A 417 -6.33 -13.00 33.07
CA SER A 417 -6.55 -14.16 33.95
C SER A 417 -7.99 -14.16 34.49
N PRO A 418 -8.80 -15.20 34.23
CA PRO A 418 -8.50 -16.36 33.37
C PRO A 418 -8.42 -15.95 31.89
N SER A 419 -7.66 -16.71 31.08
CA SER A 419 -7.61 -16.47 29.63
C SER A 419 -9.01 -16.64 29.04
N LEU A 420 -9.47 -15.62 28.30
CA LEU A 420 -10.86 -15.47 27.87
C LEU A 420 -11.27 -16.42 26.71
N ALA A 421 -10.32 -17.02 25.97
CA ALA A 421 -10.65 -17.97 24.89
C ALA A 421 -9.41 -18.74 24.39
N ALA A 422 -9.62 -19.96 23.90
CA ALA A 422 -8.64 -20.66 23.07
C ALA A 422 -8.49 -19.92 21.73
N PHE A 423 -7.26 -19.62 21.34
CA PHE A 423 -6.97 -19.05 20.02
C PHE A 423 -7.31 -20.08 18.93
N PRO A 424 -7.96 -19.67 17.82
CA PRO A 424 -8.42 -20.61 16.80
C PRO A 424 -7.25 -21.35 16.17
N LEU A 425 -7.44 -22.65 15.90
CA LEU A 425 -6.57 -23.43 15.03
C LEU A 425 -6.64 -22.90 13.59
N ASN A 426 -5.60 -23.16 12.80
CA ASN A 426 -5.66 -22.95 11.36
C ASN A 426 -6.61 -23.99 10.72
N ASN A 427 -7.40 -23.59 9.73
CA ASN A 427 -8.57 -24.29 9.15
C ASN A 427 -9.87 -24.24 9.98
N THR A 428 -10.07 -23.21 10.79
CA THR A 428 -11.34 -22.98 11.48
C THR A 428 -12.41 -22.41 10.55
N CYS A 429 -13.66 -22.88 10.71
CA CYS A 429 -14.86 -22.31 10.07
C CYS A 429 -15.53 -21.21 10.91
N ALA A 430 -15.03 -20.93 12.12
CA ALA A 430 -15.52 -19.87 13.02
C ALA A 430 -15.03 -18.49 12.58
N VAL A 431 -15.38 -18.13 11.35
CA VAL A 431 -15.01 -16.88 10.70
C VAL A 431 -16.26 -16.10 10.38
N ASP A 432 -16.23 -14.78 10.55
CA ASP A 432 -17.33 -13.92 10.11
C ASP A 432 -17.31 -13.75 8.57
N HIS A 433 -18.27 -12.99 8.03
CA HIS A 433 -18.37 -12.77 6.59
C HIS A 433 -17.09 -12.24 5.94
N TRP A 434 -16.30 -11.46 6.68
CA TRP A 434 -15.12 -10.77 6.18
C TRP A 434 -13.82 -11.49 6.49
N GLY A 435 -13.84 -12.59 7.25
CA GLY A 435 -12.68 -13.42 7.58
C GLY A 435 -12.11 -13.23 8.99
N TYR A 436 -12.73 -12.40 9.83
CA TYR A 436 -12.32 -12.26 11.23
C TYR A 436 -12.83 -13.42 12.07
N TYR A 437 -12.10 -13.77 13.12
CA TYR A 437 -12.53 -14.80 14.06
C TYR A 437 -13.80 -14.35 14.82
N ASN A 438 -14.82 -15.21 14.83
CA ASN A 438 -16.09 -14.93 15.52
C ASN A 438 -16.49 -15.99 16.55
N GLY A 439 -15.68 -17.04 16.74
CA GLY A 439 -15.93 -18.09 17.74
C GLY A 439 -17.13 -19.00 17.47
N LYS A 440 -17.86 -18.84 16.35
CA LYS A 440 -19.10 -19.58 16.07
C LYS A 440 -18.80 -20.87 15.28
N LEU A 441 -18.66 -21.99 15.97
CA LEU A 441 -18.63 -23.34 15.38
C LEU A 441 -20.02 -23.98 15.48
N LEU A 442 -20.58 -24.48 14.36
CA LEU A 442 -21.84 -25.23 14.37
C LEU A 442 -21.57 -26.73 14.44
N THR A 443 -22.23 -27.43 15.36
CA THR A 443 -22.02 -28.86 15.64
C THR A 443 -22.42 -29.81 14.51
N SER A 444 -23.19 -29.34 13.52
CA SER A 444 -23.72 -30.14 12.41
C SER A 444 -23.30 -29.69 11.01
N ILE A 445 -22.66 -28.52 10.86
CA ILE A 445 -22.20 -27.96 9.57
C ILE A 445 -20.90 -27.19 9.80
N ASN A 446 -19.74 -27.80 9.49
CA ASN A 446 -18.45 -27.13 9.44
C ASN A 446 -18.14 -26.73 8.00
N ASN A 447 -18.75 -25.64 7.54
CA ASN A 447 -18.48 -25.14 6.20
C ASN A 447 -18.24 -23.63 6.19
N PHE A 448 -17.42 -23.19 5.24
CA PHE A 448 -17.12 -21.79 4.98
C PHE A 448 -18.21 -21.10 4.15
N ILE A 449 -19.16 -21.80 3.55
CA ILE A 449 -20.32 -21.18 2.91
C ILE A 449 -21.52 -21.26 3.88
N PRO A 450 -22.12 -20.13 4.28
CA PRO A 450 -23.29 -20.13 5.16
C PRO A 450 -24.52 -20.73 4.46
N SER A 451 -25.53 -21.11 5.23
CA SER A 451 -26.81 -21.52 4.65
C SER A 451 -27.45 -20.34 3.91
N THR A 452 -27.84 -20.57 2.66
CA THR A 452 -28.45 -19.55 1.80
C THR A 452 -29.72 -20.06 1.11
N THR A 453 -30.64 -19.14 0.86
CA THR A 453 -31.83 -19.32 0.03
C THR A 453 -31.99 -18.14 -0.93
N THR A 454 -33.05 -18.13 -1.74
CA THR A 454 -33.45 -16.98 -2.55
C THR A 454 -34.80 -16.41 -2.10
N ASP A 455 -34.98 -15.09 -2.24
CA ASP A 455 -36.28 -14.45 -2.09
C ASP A 455 -37.15 -14.59 -3.37
N LYS A 456 -38.37 -14.04 -3.34
CA LYS A 456 -39.31 -14.08 -4.49
C LYS A 456 -38.80 -13.34 -5.76
N LYS A 457 -37.67 -12.63 -5.67
CA LYS A 457 -37.01 -11.94 -6.78
C LYS A 457 -35.65 -12.58 -7.09
N ASP A 458 -35.44 -13.83 -6.69
CA ASP A 458 -34.21 -14.61 -6.86
C ASP A 458 -32.97 -13.99 -6.21
N LYS A 459 -33.13 -13.14 -5.19
CA LYS A 459 -32.00 -12.53 -4.47
C LYS A 459 -31.53 -13.45 -3.36
N GLU A 460 -30.22 -13.65 -3.23
CA GLU A 460 -29.67 -14.40 -2.10
C GLU A 460 -30.08 -13.77 -0.76
N VAL A 461 -30.57 -14.66 0.12
CA VAL A 461 -30.84 -14.47 1.53
C VAL A 461 -29.97 -15.44 2.33
N ILE A 462 -29.14 -14.93 3.23
CA ILE A 462 -28.37 -15.74 4.18
C ILE A 462 -29.30 -16.11 5.33
N THR A 463 -29.44 -17.41 5.62
CA THR A 463 -30.40 -17.94 6.61
C THR A 463 -29.74 -18.43 7.90
N SER A 464 -28.42 -18.50 7.94
CA SER A 464 -27.65 -18.90 9.13
C SER A 464 -26.91 -17.71 9.76
N GLU A 465 -26.80 -17.71 11.09
CA GLU A 465 -26.04 -16.69 11.86
C GLU A 465 -24.54 -17.02 12.03
N GLN A 466 -24.07 -18.13 11.47
CA GLN A 466 -22.69 -18.64 11.65
C GLN A 466 -21.62 -17.60 11.30
N ARG A 467 -21.90 -16.73 10.33
CA ARG A 467 -20.94 -15.77 9.77
C ARG A 467 -21.15 -14.35 10.29
N GLU A 468 -22.08 -14.15 11.23
CA GLU A 468 -22.29 -12.85 11.87
C GLU A 468 -21.06 -12.47 12.69
N ALA A 469 -20.63 -11.21 12.58
CA ALA A 469 -19.46 -10.68 13.28
C ALA A 469 -19.65 -10.76 14.81
N ASP A 470 -18.55 -10.97 15.53
CA ASP A 470 -18.53 -10.96 16.99
C ASP A 470 -17.28 -10.22 17.51
N PRO A 471 -17.43 -8.98 17.98
CA PRO A 471 -16.33 -8.16 18.48
C PRO A 471 -15.57 -8.77 19.66
N MET A 472 -16.22 -9.65 20.46
CA MET A 472 -15.58 -10.27 21.60
C MET A 472 -14.45 -11.22 21.17
N TYR A 473 -14.64 -11.91 20.04
CA TYR A 473 -13.67 -12.82 19.46
C TYR A 473 -12.72 -12.12 18.49
N SER A 474 -13.21 -11.15 17.71
CA SER A 474 -12.37 -10.44 16.75
C SER A 474 -11.36 -9.49 17.42
N GLN A 475 -11.53 -9.11 18.69
CA GLN A 475 -10.52 -8.34 19.43
C GLN A 475 -9.42 -9.19 20.09
N LEU A 476 -9.53 -10.52 20.09
CA LEU A 476 -8.54 -11.38 20.75
C LEU A 476 -7.14 -11.17 20.14
N GLY A 477 -6.12 -11.10 20.98
CA GLY A 477 -4.74 -10.85 20.53
C GLY A 477 -4.47 -9.41 20.05
N MET A 478 -5.42 -8.48 20.15
CA MET A 478 -5.15 -7.06 19.94
C MET A 478 -4.26 -6.50 21.05
N LEU A 479 -3.38 -5.54 20.72
CA LEU A 479 -2.53 -4.84 21.68
C LEU A 479 -3.39 -4.11 22.71
N LYS A 480 -3.27 -4.51 23.97
CA LYS A 480 -3.98 -3.91 25.10
C LYS A 480 -3.18 -2.79 25.75
N ARG A 481 -1.86 -2.99 25.82
CA ARG A 481 -0.94 -2.05 26.49
C ARG A 481 0.46 -2.12 25.88
N ILE A 482 1.10 -0.98 25.73
CA ILE A 482 2.55 -0.85 25.54
C ILE A 482 3.15 -0.03 26.69
N SER A 483 4.22 -0.53 27.30
CA SER A 483 4.97 0.20 28.32
C SER A 483 6.31 0.64 27.73
N TYR A 484 6.69 1.88 28.00
CA TYR A 484 7.85 2.53 27.40
C TYR A 484 9.09 2.46 28.31
N PRO A 485 10.30 2.55 27.74
CA PRO A 485 11.54 2.68 28.50
C PRO A 485 11.55 3.82 29.53
N THR A 486 10.70 4.83 29.35
CA THR A 486 10.59 6.03 30.19
C THR A 486 9.67 5.83 31.41
N GLY A 487 9.19 4.62 31.66
CA GLY A 487 8.31 4.30 32.80
C GLY A 487 6.81 4.46 32.52
N GLY A 488 6.42 5.39 31.64
CA GLY A 488 5.03 5.56 31.18
C GLY A 488 4.51 4.40 30.33
N TYR A 489 3.20 4.39 30.05
CA TYR A 489 2.55 3.37 29.21
C TYR A 489 1.29 3.88 28.51
N THR A 490 0.95 3.29 27.37
CA THR A 490 -0.30 3.54 26.65
C THR A 490 -1.21 2.32 26.75
N MET A 491 -2.50 2.55 26.98
CA MET A 491 -3.59 1.58 27.00
C MET A 491 -4.50 1.78 25.78
N TYR A 492 -4.96 0.67 25.19
CA TYR A 492 -5.88 0.67 24.06
C TYR A 492 -7.15 -0.12 24.39
N GLU A 493 -8.30 0.45 24.04
CA GLU A 493 -9.60 -0.21 24.11
C GLU A 493 -10.29 -0.15 22.76
N TYR A 494 -10.95 -1.24 22.39
CA TYR A 494 -11.55 -1.43 21.07
C TYR A 494 -13.06 -1.66 21.17
N GLU A 495 -13.76 -1.45 20.05
CA GLU A 495 -15.16 -1.82 19.88
C GLU A 495 -15.42 -2.41 18.49
N GLY A 496 -16.57 -3.08 18.32
CA GLY A 496 -16.98 -3.66 17.04
C GLY A 496 -17.20 -2.62 15.96
N ASN A 497 -16.85 -2.97 14.72
CA ASN A 497 -17.22 -2.15 13.57
C ASN A 497 -18.73 -2.16 13.37
N THR A 498 -19.33 -0.99 13.13
CA THR A 498 -20.78 -0.85 12.90
C THR A 498 -21.06 -0.01 11.66
N TYR A 499 -22.16 -0.26 10.96
CA TYR A 499 -22.58 0.53 9.80
C TYR A 499 -24.08 0.79 9.79
N SER A 500 -24.48 1.98 9.33
CA SER A 500 -25.87 2.38 9.09
C SER A 500 -26.20 2.45 7.59
N ARG A 501 -25.17 2.37 6.73
CA ARG A 501 -25.29 2.41 5.26
C ARG A 501 -24.44 1.32 4.62
N ARG A 502 -24.83 0.85 3.44
CA ARG A 502 -24.05 -0.11 2.65
C ARG A 502 -24.10 0.21 1.16
N ALA A 503 -23.00 -0.07 0.46
CA ALA A 503 -22.94 -0.13 -0.99
C ALA A 503 -23.84 -1.25 -1.52
N MET A 504 -24.57 -0.96 -2.59
CA MET A 504 -25.40 -1.92 -3.32
C MET A 504 -24.80 -2.25 -4.69
N ASP A 505 -24.15 -1.26 -5.30
CA ASP A 505 -23.42 -1.35 -6.57
C ASP A 505 -22.36 -0.23 -6.61
N GLN A 506 -21.77 0.02 -7.78
CA GLN A 506 -20.70 1.01 -7.97
C GLN A 506 -21.13 2.47 -7.74
N ILE A 507 -22.43 2.78 -7.63
CA ILE A 507 -22.95 4.16 -7.57
C ILE A 507 -23.95 4.34 -6.42
N ASN A 508 -24.63 3.28 -5.99
CA ASN A 508 -25.72 3.35 -5.03
C ASN A 508 -25.32 2.85 -3.64
N ILE A 509 -25.65 3.66 -2.63
CA ILE A 509 -25.66 3.29 -1.21
C ILE A 509 -27.09 3.29 -0.67
N ARG A 510 -27.35 2.41 0.30
CA ARG A 510 -28.64 2.34 1.00
C ARG A 510 -28.45 2.33 2.49
N SER A 511 -29.34 3.02 3.20
CA SER A 511 -29.46 2.91 4.64
C SER A 511 -29.96 1.52 5.03
N VAL A 512 -29.51 1.04 6.18
CA VAL A 512 -30.10 -0.10 6.89
C VAL A 512 -31.01 0.42 8.00
N ALA A 513 -32.06 -0.34 8.33
CA ALA A 513 -33.08 0.09 9.28
C ALA A 513 -32.56 0.23 10.73
N VAL A 514 -31.55 -0.55 11.08
CA VAL A 514 -30.85 -0.55 12.37
C VAL A 514 -29.37 -0.75 12.08
N ASP A 515 -28.51 -0.10 12.85
CA ASP A 515 -27.06 -0.30 12.80
C ASP A 515 -26.73 -1.79 12.89
N LYS A 516 -25.84 -2.24 11.99
CA LYS A 516 -25.39 -3.63 11.92
C LYS A 516 -23.90 -3.73 12.22
N GLN A 517 -23.48 -4.88 12.72
CA GLN A 517 -22.06 -5.20 12.94
C GLN A 517 -21.40 -5.55 11.61
N ALA A 518 -20.18 -5.06 11.42
CA ALA A 518 -19.26 -5.49 10.38
C ALA A 518 -18.04 -6.17 11.02
N GLY A 519 -17.27 -6.90 10.22
CA GLY A 519 -16.13 -7.65 10.72
C GLY A 519 -15.02 -6.78 11.30
N GLY A 520 -14.28 -7.35 12.26
CA GLY A 520 -13.18 -6.69 12.95
C GLY A 520 -13.60 -5.68 14.02
N VAL A 521 -12.62 -4.92 14.50
CA VAL A 521 -12.78 -3.89 15.53
C VAL A 521 -12.13 -2.57 15.13
N ARG A 522 -12.52 -1.50 15.83
CA ARG A 522 -11.95 -0.14 15.71
C ARG A 522 -11.54 0.39 17.08
N ILE A 523 -10.65 1.38 17.09
CA ILE A 523 -10.22 2.03 18.33
C ILE A 523 -11.37 2.80 18.98
N LYS A 524 -11.60 2.54 20.26
CA LYS A 524 -12.59 3.24 21.11
C LYS A 524 -11.94 4.25 22.03
N THR A 525 -10.81 3.87 22.64
CA THR A 525 -10.10 4.73 23.60
C THR A 525 -8.60 4.48 23.54
N ILE A 526 -7.83 5.57 23.62
CA ILE A 526 -6.39 5.55 23.87
C ILE A 526 -6.13 6.33 25.16
N SER A 527 -5.43 5.73 26.10
CA SER A 527 -5.06 6.37 27.37
C SER A 527 -3.55 6.32 27.58
N ASP A 528 -2.91 7.48 27.55
CA ASP A 528 -1.48 7.66 27.71
C ASP A 528 -1.17 8.04 29.17
N TYR A 529 -0.40 7.19 29.86
CA TYR A 529 0.00 7.37 31.25
C TYR A 529 1.47 7.73 31.36
N THR A 530 1.79 8.78 32.11
CA THR A 530 3.16 9.12 32.52
C THR A 530 3.66 8.16 33.60
N GLU A 531 4.95 8.22 33.93
CA GLU A 531 5.51 7.48 35.07
C GLU A 531 4.88 7.91 36.41
N THR A 532 4.50 9.19 36.53
CA THR A 532 3.85 9.75 37.72
C THR A 532 2.36 9.37 37.83
N GLY A 533 1.79 8.73 36.81
CA GLY A 533 0.41 8.27 36.76
C GLY A 533 -0.60 9.29 36.18
N GLU A 534 -0.13 10.43 35.67
CA GLU A 534 -0.97 11.37 34.93
C GLU A 534 -1.48 10.72 33.64
N CYS A 535 -2.75 10.95 33.30
CA CYS A 535 -3.42 10.29 32.19
C CYS A 535 -3.98 11.29 31.19
N ASN A 536 -3.52 11.22 29.94
CA ASN A 536 -4.18 11.86 28.81
C ASN A 536 -5.01 10.80 28.07
N ARG A 537 -6.33 10.97 28.07
CA ARG A 537 -7.29 10.01 27.52
C ARG A 537 -8.01 10.61 26.32
N ARG A 538 -8.05 9.85 25.23
CA ARG A 538 -8.74 10.15 23.98
C ARG A 538 -9.84 9.11 23.76
N GLU A 539 -11.08 9.56 23.62
CA GLU A 539 -12.24 8.72 23.28
C GLU A 539 -12.71 8.99 21.85
N PHE A 540 -13.01 7.95 21.08
CA PHE A 540 -13.42 8.05 19.67
C PHE A 540 -14.85 7.56 19.48
N THR A 541 -15.70 8.36 18.84
CA THR A 541 -17.08 8.03 18.51
C THR A 541 -17.31 8.05 17.00
N TYR A 542 -17.89 6.98 16.45
CA TYR A 542 -18.12 6.77 15.01
C TYR A 542 -19.62 6.85 14.68
N GLN A 543 -20.24 7.97 15.02
CA GLN A 543 -21.68 8.18 14.84
C GLN A 543 -21.94 9.41 13.97
N ASN A 544 -23.07 9.41 13.28
CA ASN A 544 -23.67 10.59 12.66
C ASN A 544 -24.31 11.48 13.73
N SER A 545 -24.73 12.68 13.33
CA SER A 545 -25.40 13.62 14.24
C SER A 545 -26.76 13.11 14.77
N ASP A 546 -27.37 12.14 14.09
CA ASP A 546 -28.62 11.48 14.51
C ASP A 546 -28.40 10.27 15.45
N GLY A 547 -27.15 9.97 15.82
CA GLY A 547 -26.78 8.86 16.69
C GLY A 547 -26.59 7.50 16.00
N THR A 548 -26.93 7.38 14.71
CA THR A 548 -26.63 6.17 13.92
C THR A 548 -25.15 6.05 13.63
N SER A 549 -24.65 4.86 13.30
CA SER A 549 -23.26 4.68 12.90
C SER A 549 -22.89 5.53 11.67
N SER A 550 -21.72 6.16 11.68
CA SER A 550 -21.17 6.83 10.50
C SER A 550 -20.52 5.87 9.49
N GLY A 551 -20.54 4.57 9.80
CA GLY A 551 -19.96 3.52 8.99
C GLY A 551 -20.75 3.22 7.71
N ILE A 552 -20.03 3.06 6.61
CA ILE A 552 -20.54 2.62 5.31
C ILE A 552 -19.85 1.30 4.95
N LEU A 553 -20.64 0.22 4.81
CA LEU A 553 -20.14 -1.07 4.35
C LEU A 553 -19.88 -1.02 2.84
N LEU A 554 -18.63 -1.22 2.42
CA LEU A 554 -18.20 -1.09 1.03
C LEU A 554 -18.47 -2.33 0.18
N LYS A 555 -18.43 -3.51 0.79
CA LYS A 555 -18.81 -4.77 0.14
C LYS A 555 -19.37 -5.75 1.16
N MET A 556 -20.54 -6.29 0.88
CA MET A 556 -21.11 -7.42 1.59
C MET A 556 -20.78 -8.70 0.81
N PRO A 557 -19.99 -9.65 1.36
CA PRO A 557 -19.71 -10.91 0.68
C PRO A 557 -21.01 -11.65 0.31
N ARG A 558 -21.07 -12.17 -0.92
CA ARG A 558 -22.21 -12.92 -1.46
C ARG A 558 -21.77 -14.35 -1.73
N TYR A 559 -22.61 -15.29 -1.37
CA TYR A 559 -22.28 -16.72 -1.30
C TYR A 559 -23.02 -17.57 -2.32
N ARG A 560 -24.06 -17.02 -2.95
CA ARG A 560 -24.94 -17.70 -3.92
C ARG A 560 -25.33 -16.79 -5.08
N LEU A 561 -25.27 -17.33 -6.29
CA LEU A 561 -25.72 -16.73 -7.54
C LEU A 561 -26.58 -17.72 -8.32
N ASP A 562 -27.83 -17.33 -8.59
CA ASP A 562 -28.77 -18.09 -9.40
C ASP A 562 -29.12 -17.29 -10.66
N TYR A 563 -28.97 -17.92 -11.83
CA TYR A 563 -29.35 -17.32 -13.11
C TYR A 563 -29.75 -18.37 -14.16
N THR A 564 -30.36 -17.90 -15.25
CA THR A 564 -30.69 -18.75 -16.39
C THR A 564 -30.01 -18.27 -17.66
N ILE A 565 -29.61 -19.21 -18.51
CA ILE A 565 -29.03 -18.93 -19.81
C ILE A 565 -29.78 -19.69 -20.90
N ILE A 566 -29.92 -19.06 -22.06
CA ILE A 566 -30.44 -19.70 -23.27
C ILE A 566 -29.28 -19.95 -24.22
N ILE A 567 -29.00 -21.22 -24.51
CA ILE A 567 -28.01 -21.65 -25.48
C ILE A 567 -28.74 -22.46 -26.55
N SER A 568 -28.64 -22.04 -27.81
CA SER A 568 -29.28 -22.72 -28.96
C SER A 568 -30.77 -23.01 -28.73
N ASN A 569 -31.52 -22.03 -28.22
CA ASN A 569 -32.95 -22.11 -27.87
C ASN A 569 -33.32 -23.08 -26.72
N ARG A 570 -32.36 -23.58 -25.94
CA ARG A 570 -32.62 -24.39 -24.74
C ARG A 570 -32.32 -23.59 -23.47
N LEU A 571 -33.24 -23.63 -22.51
CA LEU A 571 -33.12 -22.95 -21.21
C LEU A 571 -32.36 -23.82 -20.21
N TYR A 572 -31.37 -23.23 -19.55
CA TYR A 572 -30.59 -23.85 -18.49
C TYR A 572 -30.71 -23.05 -17.19
N TYR A 573 -30.84 -23.76 -16.07
CA TYR A 573 -30.77 -23.18 -14.73
C TYR A 573 -29.37 -23.39 -14.17
N ILE A 574 -28.74 -22.32 -13.66
CA ILE A 574 -27.39 -22.35 -13.09
C ILE A 574 -27.44 -21.82 -11.66
N ASN A 575 -26.98 -22.64 -10.72
CA ASN A 575 -26.75 -22.29 -9.32
C ASN A 575 -25.24 -22.31 -9.05
N ARG A 576 -24.69 -21.22 -8.51
CA ARG A 576 -23.27 -21.08 -8.20
C ARG A 576 -23.07 -20.61 -6.76
N GLY A 577 -22.22 -21.32 -6.02
CA GLY A 577 -21.69 -20.85 -4.74
C GLY A 577 -20.34 -20.15 -4.93
N ASN A 578 -20.07 -19.06 -4.21
CA ASN A 578 -18.74 -18.40 -4.21
C ASN A 578 -18.32 -18.02 -2.78
N ALA A 579 -17.08 -18.35 -2.41
CA ALA A 579 -16.47 -17.98 -1.14
C ALA A 579 -15.21 -17.09 -1.30
N GLN A 580 -14.83 -16.73 -2.54
CA GLN A 580 -13.61 -15.97 -2.84
C GLN A 580 -13.63 -14.58 -2.19
N ASP A 581 -14.80 -13.96 -2.06
CA ASP A 581 -14.97 -12.65 -1.43
C ASP A 581 -14.87 -12.67 0.11
N MET A 582 -14.51 -13.79 0.73
CA MET A 582 -14.41 -13.96 2.18
C MET A 582 -13.10 -13.43 2.78
N SER A 583 -12.15 -12.99 1.96
CA SER A 583 -10.83 -12.63 2.46
C SER A 583 -10.82 -11.22 3.05
N THR A 584 -10.40 -11.10 4.31
CA THR A 584 -9.91 -9.83 4.93
C THR A 584 -8.70 -9.25 4.19
N TYR A 585 -8.22 -9.94 3.14
CA TYR A 585 -6.91 -9.80 2.51
C TYR A 585 -6.95 -9.09 1.18
N SER A 586 -8.09 -8.52 0.78
CA SER A 586 -8.13 -7.71 -0.42
C SER A 586 -7.14 -6.53 -0.29
N LEU A 587 -6.14 -6.51 -1.18
CA LEU A 587 -5.21 -5.40 -1.34
C LEU A 587 -5.91 -4.14 -1.88
N GLU A 588 -7.21 -4.22 -2.17
CA GLU A 588 -8.04 -3.13 -2.69
C GLU A 588 -8.61 -2.20 -1.59
N GLY A 589 -8.33 -2.47 -0.31
CA GLY A 589 -8.64 -1.58 0.81
C GLY A 589 -9.61 -2.17 1.86
N PRO A 590 -10.05 -1.37 2.84
CA PRO A 590 -10.92 -1.83 3.92
C PRO A 590 -12.33 -2.18 3.42
N HIS A 591 -13.03 -3.10 4.12
CA HIS A 591 -14.42 -3.44 3.82
C HIS A 591 -15.45 -2.44 4.36
N ILE A 592 -15.02 -1.54 5.24
CA ILE A 592 -15.83 -0.51 5.89
C ILE A 592 -15.09 0.83 5.93
N GLU A 593 -15.84 1.92 5.82
CA GLU A 593 -15.34 3.30 5.93
C GLU A 593 -16.17 4.15 6.89
N TYR A 594 -15.55 5.11 7.57
CA TYR A 594 -16.22 6.05 8.48
C TYR A 594 -16.14 7.48 7.97
N ALA A 595 -17.29 8.07 7.66
CA ALA A 595 -17.37 9.44 7.13
C ALA A 595 -17.27 10.51 8.23
N ARG A 596 -17.55 10.16 9.49
CA ARG A 596 -17.52 11.08 10.64
C ARG A 596 -16.97 10.39 11.88
N ILE A 597 -16.01 11.04 12.54
CA ILE A 597 -15.41 10.61 13.80
C ILE A 597 -15.34 11.79 14.74
N VAL A 598 -15.64 11.59 16.01
CA VAL A 598 -15.46 12.61 17.06
C VAL A 598 -14.46 12.09 18.08
N GLU A 599 -13.36 12.81 18.26
CA GLU A 599 -12.36 12.58 19.31
C GLU A 599 -12.66 13.51 20.49
N LYS A 600 -12.71 12.97 21.70
CA LYS A 600 -12.83 13.73 22.95
C LYS A 600 -11.61 13.51 23.82
N LYS A 601 -10.96 14.59 24.25
CA LYS A 601 -9.77 14.55 25.12
C LYS A 601 -10.14 14.81 26.59
N SER A 602 -9.22 14.46 27.50
CA SER A 602 -9.39 14.64 28.95
C SER A 602 -9.66 16.08 29.40
N ASP A 603 -9.16 17.07 28.66
CA ASP A 603 -9.35 18.51 28.93
C ASP A 603 -10.75 19.02 28.54
N GLY A 604 -11.62 18.14 28.02
CA GLY A 604 -12.95 18.48 27.54
C GLY A 604 -12.98 18.98 26.10
N SER A 605 -11.82 19.12 25.43
CA SER A 605 -11.77 19.44 24.01
C SER A 605 -12.34 18.29 23.17
N MET A 606 -13.06 18.66 22.11
CA MET A 606 -13.65 17.72 21.16
C MET A 606 -13.27 18.11 19.74
N THR A 607 -12.70 17.18 18.99
CA THR A 607 -12.39 17.36 17.57
C THR A 607 -13.29 16.47 16.72
N GLU A 608 -14.11 17.07 15.86
CA GLU A 608 -14.89 16.37 14.85
C GLU A 608 -14.08 16.28 13.55
N TYR A 609 -13.86 15.08 13.05
CA TYR A 609 -13.28 14.79 11.75
C TYR A 609 -14.38 14.34 10.80
N LYS A 610 -14.44 14.93 9.60
CA LYS A 610 -15.27 14.47 8.49
C LYS A 610 -14.39 14.07 7.33
N TYR A 611 -14.62 12.88 6.78
CA TYR A 611 -13.87 12.33 5.67
C TYR A 611 -14.76 12.18 4.45
N LYS A 612 -14.19 12.45 3.27
CA LYS A 612 -14.76 12.05 2.00
C LYS A 612 -14.83 10.53 1.93
N ASN A 613 -15.99 10.05 1.52
CA ASN A 613 -16.28 8.65 1.31
C ASN A 613 -16.25 8.31 -0.18
N SER A 614 -16.38 7.02 -0.47
CA SER A 614 -16.34 6.46 -1.83
C SER A 614 -17.38 7.08 -2.80
N PHE A 615 -18.47 7.61 -2.27
CA PHE A 615 -19.66 8.06 -3.01
C PHE A 615 -19.80 9.58 -3.07
N ASP A 616 -18.89 10.32 -2.42
CA ASP A 616 -18.94 11.78 -2.46
C ASP A 616 -18.51 12.31 -3.84
N LEU A 617 -19.22 13.34 -4.28
CA LEU A 617 -18.91 14.06 -5.52
C LEU A 617 -17.75 15.05 -5.28
N PHE A 618 -16.84 15.13 -6.25
CA PHE A 618 -15.84 16.19 -6.33
C PHE A 618 -16.28 17.31 -7.27
N ILE A 619 -15.64 18.48 -7.11
CA ILE A 619 -15.85 19.62 -8.03
C ILE A 619 -15.41 19.19 -9.44
N GLY A 620 -16.35 19.16 -10.39
CA GLY A 620 -16.12 18.73 -11.77
C GLY A 620 -16.56 17.30 -12.11
N ASP A 621 -17.14 16.55 -11.16
CA ASP A 621 -17.77 15.25 -11.42
C ASP A 621 -19.09 15.44 -12.21
N ASN A 622 -19.02 15.54 -13.53
CA ASN A 622 -20.20 15.73 -14.40
C ASN A 622 -20.67 14.45 -15.11
N THR A 623 -20.28 13.27 -14.65
CA THR A 623 -20.56 12.01 -15.36
C THR A 623 -21.25 11.00 -14.45
N GLN A 624 -22.57 11.08 -14.38
CA GLN A 624 -23.35 9.84 -14.26
C GLN A 624 -23.21 9.10 -15.60
N VAL A 625 -22.20 8.24 -15.71
CA VAL A 625 -22.25 7.21 -16.74
C VAL A 625 -23.16 6.13 -16.22
N ASP A 626 -24.37 6.18 -16.74
CA ASP A 626 -25.30 5.08 -16.71
C ASP A 626 -24.60 3.86 -17.30
N ALA A 627 -24.55 2.76 -16.54
CA ALA A 627 -24.14 1.44 -17.02
C ALA A 627 -25.21 0.86 -17.98
N GLN A 628 -25.63 1.67 -18.94
CA GLN A 628 -26.58 1.31 -19.96
C GLN A 628 -25.86 0.51 -21.04
N ASP A 629 -26.38 -0.70 -21.22
CA ASP A 629 -26.15 -1.64 -22.31
C ASP A 629 -24.93 -2.58 -22.20
N LEU A 630 -25.15 -3.67 -21.47
CA LEU A 630 -24.49 -4.95 -21.75
C LEU A 630 -24.82 -5.34 -23.21
N THR A 631 -23.87 -5.16 -24.12
CA THR A 631 -24.02 -5.64 -25.50
C THR A 631 -23.61 -7.11 -25.58
N PHE A 632 -24.61 -7.99 -25.71
CA PHE A 632 -24.41 -9.43 -25.87
C PHE A 632 -23.93 -9.79 -27.27
N ILE A 633 -23.15 -10.87 -27.41
CA ILE A 633 -22.93 -11.52 -28.71
C ILE A 633 -24.30 -11.90 -29.32
N PRO A 634 -24.52 -11.68 -30.62
CA PRO A 634 -25.75 -12.11 -31.29
C PRO A 634 -26.07 -13.60 -31.02
N ASN A 635 -27.32 -13.89 -30.62
CA ASN A 635 -27.88 -15.23 -30.33
C ASN A 635 -27.57 -15.87 -28.96
N GLN A 636 -26.92 -15.17 -28.03
CA GLN A 636 -26.80 -15.59 -26.62
C GLN A 636 -27.50 -14.57 -25.72
N ARG A 637 -28.34 -15.02 -24.79
CA ARG A 637 -29.02 -14.15 -23.81
C ARG A 637 -28.96 -14.76 -22.42
N ILE A 638 -28.35 -14.04 -21.49
CA ILE A 638 -28.51 -14.29 -20.05
C ILE A 638 -29.85 -13.68 -19.66
N ASN A 639 -30.83 -14.51 -19.31
CA ASN A 639 -32.11 -14.02 -18.82
C ASN A 639 -32.03 -13.94 -17.29
N SER A 640 -31.53 -12.81 -16.80
CA SER A 640 -31.27 -12.60 -15.37
C SER A 640 -31.89 -11.29 -14.89
N SER A 641 -32.91 -11.41 -14.04
CA SER A 641 -33.37 -10.35 -13.12
C SER A 641 -32.28 -9.90 -12.14
N ASN A 642 -31.17 -10.65 -12.07
CA ASN A 642 -30.04 -10.52 -11.15
C ASN A 642 -28.77 -9.94 -11.81
N SER A 643 -28.87 -9.27 -12.96
CA SER A 643 -27.71 -8.66 -13.63
C SER A 643 -26.88 -7.76 -12.70
N GLY A 644 -27.53 -7.03 -11.78
CA GLY A 644 -26.87 -6.25 -10.72
C GLY A 644 -26.11 -7.10 -9.69
N MET A 645 -26.58 -8.30 -9.37
CA MET A 645 -25.93 -9.22 -8.43
C MET A 645 -24.74 -9.94 -9.08
N ALA A 646 -24.87 -10.33 -10.35
CA ALA A 646 -23.74 -10.81 -11.15
C ALA A 646 -22.67 -9.73 -11.30
N ARG A 647 -23.06 -8.47 -11.60
CA ARG A 647 -22.16 -7.31 -11.59
C ARG A 647 -21.44 -7.18 -10.25
N PHE A 648 -22.14 -7.30 -9.13
CA PHE A 648 -21.57 -7.12 -7.79
C PHE A 648 -20.62 -8.24 -7.35
N LEU A 649 -20.95 -9.50 -7.66
CA LEU A 649 -20.11 -10.68 -7.40
C LEU A 649 -18.82 -10.69 -8.23
N LEU A 650 -18.89 -10.14 -9.44
CA LEU A 650 -17.78 -10.13 -10.39
C LEU A 650 -17.02 -8.80 -10.41
N SER A 651 -17.62 -7.74 -9.87
CA SER A 651 -16.93 -6.48 -9.63
C SER A 651 -16.03 -6.62 -8.40
N ARG A 652 -14.79 -6.19 -8.59
CA ARG A 652 -13.82 -5.99 -7.50
C ARG A 652 -14.31 -4.92 -6.50
N LEU A 653 -13.66 -4.82 -5.34
CA LEU A 653 -13.96 -3.76 -4.37
C LEU A 653 -13.83 -2.41 -5.08
N HIS A 654 -14.82 -1.56 -4.80
CA HIS A 654 -15.05 -0.27 -5.42
C HIS A 654 -13.79 0.50 -5.87
N SER A 655 -13.71 0.83 -7.16
CA SER A 655 -12.56 1.46 -7.80
C SER A 655 -12.31 2.93 -7.42
N ASN A 656 -13.19 3.59 -6.67
CA ASN A 656 -12.96 4.97 -6.23
C ASN A 656 -12.06 5.06 -5.00
N ALA A 657 -11.10 4.14 -4.88
CA ALA A 657 -10.09 4.16 -3.83
C ALA A 657 -9.37 5.52 -3.72
N TYR A 658 -9.20 6.20 -4.85
CA TYR A 658 -8.60 7.53 -4.93
C TYR A 658 -9.40 8.65 -4.24
N LYS A 659 -10.69 8.42 -3.90
CA LYS A 659 -11.57 9.36 -3.18
C LYS A 659 -11.63 9.12 -1.68
N ARG A 660 -11.26 7.92 -1.23
CA ARG A 660 -11.50 7.43 0.13
C ARG A 660 -10.53 8.04 1.14
N GLY A 661 -11.04 8.31 2.35
CA GLY A 661 -10.22 8.70 3.52
C GLY A 661 -9.56 10.07 3.40
N LEU A 662 -10.01 10.90 2.47
CA LEU A 662 -9.55 12.28 2.33
C LEU A 662 -10.30 13.16 3.34
N LEU A 663 -9.58 13.90 4.17
CA LEU A 663 -10.19 14.74 5.21
C LEU A 663 -10.97 15.89 4.57
N GLU A 664 -12.29 15.94 4.74
CA GLU A 664 -13.15 17.02 4.26
C GLU A 664 -13.11 18.23 5.20
N SER A 665 -13.18 17.99 6.50
CA SER A 665 -13.08 19.05 7.50
C SER A 665 -12.65 18.49 8.85
N LEU A 666 -12.01 19.33 9.66
CA LEU A 666 -11.88 19.08 11.09
C LEU A 666 -12.30 20.32 11.89
N CYS A 667 -12.94 20.13 13.03
CA CYS A 667 -13.40 21.22 13.88
C CYS A 667 -13.17 20.87 15.36
N THR A 668 -12.40 21.70 16.05
CA THR A 668 -12.07 21.52 17.48
C THR A 668 -12.85 22.53 18.31
N THR A 669 -13.56 22.03 19.31
CA THR A 669 -14.34 22.82 20.27
C THR A 669 -13.86 22.58 21.70
N ILE A 670 -13.95 23.61 22.54
CA ILE A 670 -13.75 23.54 24.01
C ILE A 670 -14.94 24.23 24.65
N ASN A 671 -15.62 23.58 25.60
CA ASN A 671 -16.81 24.10 26.28
C ASN A 671 -17.94 24.54 25.33
N GLY A 672 -18.03 23.94 24.14
CA GLY A 672 -19.01 24.28 23.09
C GLY A 672 -18.60 25.42 22.17
N GLU A 673 -17.48 26.12 22.43
CA GLU A 673 -16.93 27.15 21.56
C GLU A 673 -15.91 26.56 20.59
N THR A 674 -15.97 26.95 19.31
CA THR A 674 -14.96 26.52 18.31
C THR A 674 -13.68 27.31 18.50
N ILE A 675 -12.56 26.61 18.67
CA ILE A 675 -11.23 27.21 18.82
C ILE A 675 -10.38 27.08 17.55
N TYR A 676 -10.67 26.06 16.74
CA TYR A 676 -9.91 25.73 15.54
C TYR A 676 -10.80 25.01 14.53
N SER A 677 -10.65 25.31 13.24
CA SER A 677 -11.27 24.50 12.19
C SER A 677 -10.46 24.52 10.90
N GLU A 678 -10.55 23.43 10.15
CA GLU A 678 -10.04 23.30 8.80
C GLU A 678 -11.12 22.76 7.87
N GLU A 679 -11.16 23.27 6.64
CA GLU A 679 -12.01 22.78 5.56
C GLU A 679 -11.18 22.53 4.32
N TYR A 680 -11.42 21.41 3.65
CA TYR A 680 -10.66 20.95 2.49
C TYR A 680 -11.59 20.75 1.29
N SER A 681 -11.13 21.17 0.11
CA SER A 681 -11.74 20.77 -1.15
C SER A 681 -10.70 20.12 -2.04
N TYR A 682 -11.09 19.02 -2.68
CA TYR A 682 -10.24 18.22 -3.53
C TYR A 682 -10.54 18.48 -5.01
N LEU A 683 -9.49 18.54 -5.81
CA LEU A 683 -9.58 18.58 -7.27
C LEU A 683 -9.77 17.17 -7.79
N ASN A 684 -10.53 17.04 -8.88
CA ASN A 684 -10.50 15.82 -9.65
C ASN A 684 -9.05 15.59 -10.15
N PRO A 685 -8.47 14.39 -9.97
CA PRO A 685 -7.09 14.02 -10.32
C PRO A 685 -6.51 14.39 -11.70
N GLU A 686 -7.30 14.93 -12.63
CA GLU A 686 -6.82 15.45 -13.93
C GLU A 686 -6.73 16.98 -14.01
N GLY A 687 -7.10 17.74 -12.96
CA GLY A 687 -6.97 19.21 -12.91
C GLY A 687 -7.73 20.00 -13.99
N LYS A 688 -8.42 19.31 -14.91
CA LYS A 688 -9.15 19.91 -16.03
C LYS A 688 -10.60 20.16 -15.61
N LYS A 689 -11.08 21.37 -15.91
CA LYS A 689 -12.46 21.85 -15.68
C LYS A 689 -13.53 21.05 -16.45
N TYR A 690 -13.10 20.13 -17.31
CA TYR A 690 -13.92 19.23 -18.10
C TYR A 690 -13.28 17.83 -18.06
N PRO A 691 -14.03 16.78 -17.71
CA PRO A 691 -13.61 15.43 -18.09
C PRO A 691 -13.59 15.41 -19.62
N THR A 692 -12.42 15.16 -20.20
CA THR A 692 -12.34 14.84 -21.63
C THR A 692 -13.22 13.60 -21.84
N PRO A 693 -14.18 13.59 -22.79
CA PRO A 693 -14.96 12.40 -23.09
C PRO A 693 -13.99 11.25 -23.42
N GLY A 694 -13.89 10.26 -22.54
CA GLY A 694 -12.91 9.17 -22.64
C GLY A 694 -12.11 8.88 -21.36
N TYR A 695 -12.14 9.78 -20.37
CA TYR A 695 -11.41 9.62 -19.11
C TYR A 695 -12.37 9.68 -17.93
N GLN A 696 -12.83 8.50 -17.54
CA GLN A 696 -13.55 8.28 -16.30
C GLN A 696 -12.86 7.12 -15.57
N THR A 697 -13.21 6.85 -14.32
CA THR A 697 -12.60 5.85 -13.42
C THR A 697 -12.46 4.45 -14.06
N ALA A 698 -12.02 3.45 -13.31
CA ALA A 698 -12.34 2.06 -13.67
C ALA A 698 -13.87 1.81 -13.62
N LEU A 699 -14.65 2.60 -14.35
CA LEU A 699 -15.80 2.09 -15.04
C LEU A 699 -15.25 0.97 -15.91
N ILE A 700 -15.66 -0.25 -15.58
CA ILE A 700 -15.70 -1.29 -16.58
C ILE A 700 -16.73 -0.78 -17.60
N LEU A 701 -16.29 0.05 -18.55
CA LEU A 701 -17.15 0.73 -19.53
C LEU A 701 -17.93 -0.27 -20.37
N ASN A 702 -17.41 -1.50 -20.43
CA ASN A 702 -18.00 -2.62 -21.13
C ASN A 702 -17.66 -3.91 -20.39
N VAL A 703 -18.55 -4.34 -19.50
CA VAL A 703 -18.64 -5.77 -19.17
C VAL A 703 -19.28 -6.43 -20.40
N LYS A 704 -18.48 -6.69 -21.45
CA LYS A 704 -18.99 -7.37 -22.64
C LYS A 704 -19.02 -8.87 -22.36
N THR A 705 -20.15 -9.48 -22.64
CA THR A 705 -20.37 -10.90 -22.40
C THR A 705 -20.04 -11.70 -23.65
N ALA A 706 -19.21 -12.73 -23.51
CA ALA A 706 -19.09 -13.82 -24.48
C ALA A 706 -19.68 -15.08 -23.85
N GLY A 707 -21.00 -15.22 -23.87
CA GLY A 707 -21.70 -16.21 -23.05
C GLY A 707 -21.59 -15.86 -21.56
N ASP A 708 -21.01 -16.77 -20.76
CA ASP A 708 -20.79 -16.61 -19.31
C ASP A 708 -19.48 -15.87 -18.96
N VAL A 709 -18.72 -15.41 -19.96
CA VAL A 709 -17.42 -14.74 -19.79
C VAL A 709 -17.56 -13.23 -19.73
N PHE A 710 -16.95 -12.62 -18.71
CA PHE A 710 -16.88 -11.18 -18.48
C PHE A 710 -15.41 -10.74 -18.54
N TYR A 711 -15.08 -9.70 -19.31
CA TYR A 711 -13.72 -9.17 -19.39
C TYR A 711 -13.69 -7.65 -19.24
N ILE A 712 -12.53 -7.12 -18.87
CA ILE A 712 -12.29 -5.68 -18.71
C ILE A 712 -11.67 -5.16 -20.01
N ASP A 713 -12.46 -4.41 -20.80
CA ASP A 713 -12.06 -3.86 -22.11
C ASP A 713 -11.04 -2.71 -21.99
N GLN A 714 -11.07 -1.96 -20.88
CA GLN A 714 -10.19 -0.81 -20.63
C GLN A 714 -10.02 -0.58 -19.12
N ILE A 715 -8.78 -0.31 -18.69
CA ILE A 715 -8.46 0.10 -17.33
C ILE A 715 -7.97 1.55 -17.37
N ASN A 716 -8.72 2.45 -16.76
CA ASN A 716 -8.32 3.86 -16.65
C ASN A 716 -7.58 4.09 -15.32
N ALA A 717 -6.29 4.38 -15.43
CA ALA A 717 -5.47 4.81 -14.31
C ALA A 717 -5.78 6.26 -13.94
N VAL A 718 -6.23 6.50 -12.71
CA VAL A 718 -6.57 7.83 -12.18
C VAL A 718 -5.56 8.22 -11.10
N ASN A 719 -5.14 9.49 -11.07
CA ASN A 719 -4.30 10.02 -9.99
C ASN A 719 -5.08 10.00 -8.65
N LYS A 720 -4.38 10.08 -7.52
CA LYS A 720 -5.04 10.37 -6.25
C LYS A 720 -5.59 11.81 -6.30
N ALA A 721 -6.76 12.04 -5.69
CA ALA A 721 -7.29 13.39 -5.63
C ALA A 721 -6.33 14.32 -4.86
N GLN A 722 -6.05 15.47 -5.45
CA GLN A 722 -5.13 16.47 -4.89
C GLN A 722 -5.94 17.51 -4.12
N ILE A 723 -5.39 18.02 -3.01
CA ILE A 723 -6.01 19.13 -2.29
C ILE A 723 -6.00 20.34 -3.22
N GLY A 724 -7.16 20.88 -3.57
CA GLY A 724 -7.30 22.11 -4.33
C GLY A 724 -7.37 23.35 -3.45
N ARG A 725 -7.97 23.21 -2.26
CA ARG A 725 -8.10 24.30 -1.30
C ARG A 725 -8.09 23.78 0.13
N LYS A 726 -7.47 24.53 1.03
CA LYS A 726 -7.53 24.37 2.49
C LYS A 726 -7.87 25.72 3.11
N THR A 727 -8.95 25.80 3.86
CA THR A 727 -9.28 26.97 4.69
C THR A 727 -9.02 26.60 6.15
N THR A 728 -8.24 27.40 6.87
CA THR A 728 -7.99 27.27 8.30
C THR A 728 -8.58 28.48 9.02
N LYS A 729 -9.29 28.26 10.13
CA LYS A 729 -9.78 29.31 11.02
C LYS A 729 -9.30 29.06 12.44
N GLU A 730 -8.62 30.04 13.00
CA GLU A 730 -8.19 30.08 14.40
C GLU A 730 -9.00 31.14 15.15
N TYR A 731 -9.54 30.76 16.32
CA TYR A 731 -10.37 31.63 17.14
C TYR A 731 -9.57 32.04 18.38
N ILE A 732 -9.05 33.27 18.39
CA ILE A 732 -8.18 33.78 19.45
C ILE A 732 -8.84 35.03 20.03
N ASN A 733 -9.19 34.99 21.32
CA ASN A 733 -9.79 36.10 22.06
C ASN A 733 -11.04 36.70 21.36
N GLY A 734 -11.91 35.84 20.80
CA GLY A 734 -13.12 36.25 20.08
C GLY A 734 -12.90 36.74 18.63
N ASN A 735 -11.64 36.86 18.18
CA ASN A 735 -11.32 37.17 16.79
C ASN A 735 -11.11 35.90 15.97
N VAL A 736 -11.52 35.93 14.70
CA VAL A 736 -11.34 34.81 13.77
C VAL A 736 -10.25 35.16 12.76
N PHE A 737 -9.17 34.38 12.77
CA PHE A 737 -8.09 34.47 11.80
C PHE A 737 -8.30 33.40 10.74
N THR A 738 -8.63 33.81 9.51
CA THR A 738 -8.88 32.90 8.39
C THR A 738 -7.70 32.92 7.43
N THR A 739 -7.12 31.76 7.19
CA THR A 739 -6.11 31.55 6.13
C THR A 739 -6.67 30.59 5.10
N GLN A 740 -6.71 30.97 3.83
CA GLN A 740 -7.16 30.10 2.75
C GLN A 740 -6.02 29.85 1.78
N LYS A 741 -5.59 28.60 1.65
CA LYS A 741 -4.60 28.13 0.67
C LYS A 741 -5.29 27.49 -0.51
N GLU A 742 -5.02 27.97 -1.72
CA GLU A 742 -5.38 27.34 -2.99
C GLU A 742 -4.14 26.75 -3.65
N TYR A 743 -4.23 25.49 -4.06
CA TYR A 743 -3.13 24.72 -4.62
C TYR A 743 -3.38 24.50 -6.12
N LYS A 744 -2.40 24.85 -6.94
CA LYS A 744 -2.48 24.74 -8.40
C LYS A 744 -1.44 23.76 -8.91
N PHE A 745 -1.89 22.89 -9.82
CA PHE A 745 -1.11 21.80 -10.40
C PHE A 745 -1.01 21.99 -11.91
N GLU A 746 -0.55 23.16 -12.34
CA GLU A 746 -0.53 23.56 -13.76
C GLU A 746 0.81 23.22 -14.44
N SER A 747 1.70 22.48 -13.76
CA SER A 747 2.92 21.92 -14.35
C SER A 747 2.57 20.89 -15.44
N SER A 748 3.44 20.77 -16.45
CA SER A 748 3.33 19.80 -17.55
C SER A 748 3.19 18.35 -17.10
N CYS A 749 3.69 18.01 -15.91
CA CYS A 749 3.54 16.70 -15.27
C CYS A 749 2.54 16.67 -14.10
N GLY A 750 1.63 17.65 -14.00
CA GLY A 750 0.58 17.69 -12.99
C GLY A 750 1.09 17.89 -11.55
N ARG A 751 2.29 18.49 -11.40
CA ARG A 751 2.93 18.81 -10.11
C ARG A 751 2.44 20.13 -9.55
N LEU A 752 2.49 20.26 -8.22
CA LEU A 752 2.19 21.50 -7.52
C LEU A 752 3.19 22.57 -7.94
N ASN A 753 2.70 23.62 -8.59
CA ASN A 753 3.52 24.71 -9.11
C ASN A 753 3.09 26.09 -8.57
N CYS A 754 1.97 26.18 -7.86
CA CYS A 754 1.59 27.41 -7.17
C CYS A 754 0.74 27.14 -5.92
N VAL A 755 1.05 27.82 -4.81
CA VAL A 755 0.22 27.89 -3.60
C VAL A 755 -0.17 29.36 -3.38
N ALA A 756 -1.45 29.67 -3.53
CA ALA A 756 -2.00 31.00 -3.24
C ALA A 756 -2.60 31.01 -1.83
N THR A 757 -2.09 31.86 -0.93
CA THR A 757 -2.54 32.01 0.44
C THR A 757 -3.24 33.35 0.63
N THR A 758 -4.57 33.33 0.76
CA THR A 758 -5.38 34.49 1.16
C THR A 758 -5.38 34.61 2.69
N LEU A 759 -4.92 35.74 3.19
CA LEU A 759 -4.85 36.06 4.63
C LEU A 759 -6.14 36.74 5.12
N SER A 760 -6.34 36.82 6.43
CA SER A 760 -7.51 37.46 7.05
C SER A 760 -7.73 38.93 6.63
N ASN A 761 -6.66 39.64 6.28
CA ASN A 761 -6.72 41.02 5.80
C ASN A 761 -7.13 41.14 4.32
N GLY A 762 -7.29 40.02 3.61
CA GLY A 762 -7.64 39.93 2.19
C GLY A 762 -6.46 40.01 1.23
N ASP A 763 -5.22 40.13 1.72
CA ASP A 763 -4.03 40.01 0.89
C ASP A 763 -3.84 38.57 0.44
N ILE A 764 -3.37 38.39 -0.80
CA ILE A 764 -3.10 37.07 -1.39
C ILE A 764 -1.60 36.97 -1.65
N LEU A 765 -0.93 36.05 -0.98
CA LEU A 765 0.46 35.66 -1.25
C LEU A 765 0.46 34.49 -2.24
N ARG A 766 1.34 34.46 -3.24
CA ARG A 766 1.48 33.30 -4.13
C ARG A 766 2.92 32.81 -4.16
N GLU A 767 3.13 31.59 -3.71
CA GLU A 767 4.40 30.87 -3.86
C GLU A 767 4.34 30.08 -5.17
N ARG A 768 5.24 30.35 -6.10
CA ARG A 768 5.26 29.76 -7.45
C ARG A 768 6.56 29.00 -7.67
N ILE A 769 6.49 27.90 -8.40
CA ILE A 769 7.62 27.03 -8.71
C ILE A 769 7.59 26.71 -10.21
N GLU A 770 8.73 26.85 -10.88
CA GLU A 770 8.97 26.38 -12.26
C GLU A 770 9.96 25.22 -12.21
N TYR A 771 9.55 24.06 -12.73
CA TYR A 771 10.37 22.85 -12.84
C TYR A 771 11.06 22.77 -14.22
N PRO A 772 12.08 21.91 -14.40
CA PRO A 772 12.85 21.81 -15.65
C PRO A 772 11.98 21.53 -16.88
N GLU A 773 10.94 20.74 -16.71
CA GLU A 773 9.96 20.34 -17.72
C GLU A 773 8.97 21.46 -18.11
N ASP A 774 8.75 22.43 -17.22
CA ASP A 774 7.82 23.55 -17.44
C ASP A 774 8.49 24.70 -18.21
N MET A 775 9.82 24.66 -18.36
CA MET A 775 10.58 25.71 -18.99
C MET A 775 10.25 25.84 -20.48
N LYS A 776 9.84 27.04 -20.89
CA LYS A 776 9.61 27.37 -22.31
C LYS A 776 10.90 27.33 -23.14
N THR A 777 12.02 27.70 -22.53
CA THR A 777 13.35 27.74 -23.16
C THR A 777 14.38 27.08 -22.24
N PRO A 778 14.39 25.74 -22.13
CA PRO A 778 15.32 25.03 -21.25
C PRO A 778 16.75 25.11 -21.80
N THR A 779 17.73 25.29 -20.92
CA THR A 779 19.15 25.13 -21.26
C THR A 779 19.49 23.64 -21.37
N ASP A 780 20.71 23.33 -21.81
CA ASP A 780 21.15 21.95 -21.89
C ASP A 780 21.21 21.27 -20.51
N ILE A 781 21.42 22.02 -19.42
CA ILE A 781 21.39 21.46 -18.08
C ILE A 781 19.97 21.02 -17.71
N GLU A 782 18.94 21.83 -17.97
CA GLU A 782 17.57 21.43 -17.62
C GLU A 782 17.06 20.29 -18.50
N LYS A 783 17.46 20.23 -19.78
CA LYS A 783 17.23 19.03 -20.61
C LYS A 783 17.87 17.78 -20.00
N MET A 784 19.13 17.89 -19.56
CA MET A 784 19.81 16.79 -18.89
C MET A 784 19.15 16.39 -17.55
N MET A 785 18.58 17.35 -16.82
CA MET A 785 17.79 17.06 -15.61
C MET A 785 16.56 16.21 -15.95
N VAL A 786 15.81 16.58 -16.99
CA VAL A 786 14.65 15.82 -17.48
C VAL A 786 15.05 14.41 -17.94
N ASP A 787 16.14 14.29 -18.70
CA ASP A 787 16.68 13.01 -19.17
C ASP A 787 17.09 12.09 -18.01
N SER A 788 17.65 12.68 -16.95
CA SER A 788 18.07 11.99 -15.72
C SER A 788 16.93 11.78 -14.72
N PHE A 789 15.70 12.20 -15.06
CA PHE A 789 14.52 12.17 -14.21
C PHE A 789 14.68 12.93 -12.87
N LEU A 790 15.46 14.02 -12.89
CA LEU A 790 15.59 15.00 -11.80
C LEU A 790 14.53 16.10 -11.92
N THR A 791 13.28 15.70 -12.18
CA THR A 791 12.20 16.63 -12.56
C THR A 791 11.57 17.34 -11.36
N SER A 792 11.79 16.87 -10.13
CA SER A 792 11.33 17.52 -8.89
C SER A 792 12.20 18.69 -8.42
N MET A 793 13.38 18.89 -9.03
CA MET A 793 14.32 19.94 -8.62
C MET A 793 13.82 21.32 -9.12
N PRO A 794 13.49 22.27 -8.23
CA PRO A 794 12.94 23.56 -8.65
C PRO A 794 14.00 24.41 -9.35
N VAL A 795 13.70 24.94 -10.54
CA VAL A 795 14.59 25.82 -11.31
C VAL A 795 14.36 27.28 -10.94
N ARG A 796 13.11 27.72 -10.87
CA ARG A 796 12.76 29.06 -10.40
C ARG A 796 11.66 29.01 -9.36
N LYS A 797 11.72 29.95 -8.42
CA LYS A 797 10.63 30.22 -7.47
C LYS A 797 10.33 31.71 -7.44
N ALA A 798 9.08 32.05 -7.15
CA ALA A 798 8.68 33.43 -6.93
C ALA A 798 7.66 33.50 -5.81
N LEU A 799 7.79 34.53 -4.99
CA LEU A 799 6.78 34.95 -4.03
C LEU A 799 6.18 36.26 -4.53
N THR A 800 4.87 36.29 -4.75
CA THR A 800 4.13 37.49 -5.15
C THR A 800 3.08 37.85 -4.12
N ILE A 801 2.67 39.12 -4.11
CA ILE A 801 1.57 39.62 -3.30
C ILE A 801 0.58 40.38 -4.16
N GLN A 802 -0.69 40.12 -3.93
CA GLN A 802 -1.78 40.95 -4.40
C GLN A 802 -2.50 41.50 -3.17
N LYS A 803 -2.42 42.82 -2.97
CA LYS A 803 -3.14 43.48 -1.89
C LYS A 803 -4.64 43.38 -2.11
N LYS A 804 -5.43 43.34 -1.04
CA LYS A 804 -6.90 43.32 -1.15
C LYS A 804 -7.39 44.44 -2.09
N PRO A 805 -8.25 44.15 -3.08
CA PRO A 805 -8.82 45.20 -3.93
C PRO A 805 -9.57 46.23 -3.07
N ASN A 806 -9.16 47.49 -3.12
CA ASN A 806 -10.00 48.58 -2.66
C ASN A 806 -11.08 48.82 -3.73
N ILE A 807 -12.28 49.22 -3.33
CA ILE A 807 -13.51 49.36 -4.16
C ILE A 807 -13.32 50.23 -5.44
N TRP A 808 -12.17 50.90 -5.59
CA TRP A 808 -11.87 51.87 -6.65
C TRP A 808 -10.62 51.57 -7.51
N LEU A 809 -9.87 50.49 -7.27
CA LEU A 809 -8.70 50.10 -8.09
C LEU A 809 -8.51 48.58 -8.15
N GLU A 810 -8.27 48.04 -9.36
CA GLU A 810 -7.70 46.70 -9.50
C GLU A 810 -6.30 46.69 -8.86
N THR A 811 -6.08 45.81 -7.89
CA THR A 811 -4.76 45.64 -7.29
C THR A 811 -3.91 44.73 -8.14
N LEU A 812 -2.84 45.32 -8.67
CA LEU A 812 -1.81 44.62 -9.43
C LEU A 812 -1.07 43.63 -8.51
N GLU A 813 -0.80 42.44 -9.04
CA GLU A 813 0.06 41.46 -8.36
C GLU A 813 1.52 41.90 -8.51
N THR A 814 2.22 42.08 -7.39
CA THR A 814 3.63 42.49 -7.36
C THR A 814 4.53 41.35 -6.89
N VAL A 815 5.77 41.34 -7.40
CA VAL A 815 6.78 40.34 -7.03
C VAL A 815 7.48 40.81 -5.76
N ILE A 816 7.41 40.02 -4.68
CA ILE A 816 8.15 40.27 -3.44
C ILE A 816 9.58 39.75 -3.59
N SER A 817 9.73 38.54 -4.11
CA SER A 817 11.03 37.92 -4.31
C SER A 817 10.97 36.88 -5.42
N GLY A 818 12.09 36.72 -6.12
CA GLY A 818 12.35 35.60 -7.02
C GLY A 818 13.63 34.88 -6.62
N GLU A 819 13.69 33.59 -6.90
CA GLU A 819 14.86 32.73 -6.77
C GLU A 819 15.05 31.99 -8.10
N TYR A 820 16.27 32.02 -8.64
CA TYR A 820 16.71 31.18 -9.74
C TYR A 820 17.83 30.26 -9.24
N ASN A 821 17.53 28.97 -9.24
CA ASN A 821 18.45 27.90 -8.89
C ASN A 821 19.17 27.46 -10.16
N LYS A 822 20.37 27.99 -10.35
CA LYS A 822 21.19 27.64 -11.50
C LYS A 822 21.92 26.34 -11.22
N TYR A 823 21.66 25.33 -12.05
CA TYR A 823 22.30 24.02 -11.94
C TYR A 823 23.49 23.89 -12.89
N LYS A 824 24.40 22.98 -12.55
CA LYS A 824 25.54 22.64 -13.38
C LYS A 824 25.90 21.16 -13.26
N LYS A 825 26.48 20.65 -14.33
CA LYS A 825 27.03 19.30 -14.38
C LYS A 825 28.41 19.25 -13.72
N TYR A 826 28.57 18.37 -12.74
CA TYR A 826 29.82 18.01 -12.08
C TYR A 826 30.09 16.52 -12.30
N GLY A 827 30.89 16.18 -13.30
CA GLY A 827 31.10 14.78 -13.69
C GLY A 827 29.79 14.12 -14.15
N LYS A 828 29.28 13.14 -13.38
CA LYS A 828 27.98 12.48 -13.62
C LYS A 828 26.80 13.13 -12.89
N LEU A 829 27.08 14.09 -12.01
CA LEU A 829 26.09 14.73 -11.15
C LEU A 829 25.58 16.03 -11.75
N ILE A 830 24.35 16.38 -11.45
CA ILE A 830 23.81 17.73 -11.62
C ILE A 830 23.59 18.29 -10.21
N LYS A 831 24.23 19.41 -9.90
CA LYS A 831 24.18 20.06 -8.58
C LYS A 831 23.92 21.55 -8.73
N LEU A 832 23.38 22.15 -7.68
CA LEU A 832 23.12 23.58 -7.58
C LEU A 832 24.44 24.35 -7.64
N GLU A 833 24.69 25.11 -8.71
CA GLU A 833 25.88 25.96 -8.84
C GLU A 833 25.68 27.28 -8.11
N GLU A 834 24.50 27.91 -8.23
CA GLU A 834 24.31 29.28 -7.79
C GLU A 834 22.83 29.51 -7.49
N VAL A 835 22.55 30.21 -6.39
CA VAL A 835 21.22 30.73 -6.10
C VAL A 835 21.23 32.22 -6.36
N ARG A 836 20.47 32.63 -7.37
CA ARG A 836 20.30 34.04 -7.69
C ARG A 836 18.95 34.53 -7.21
N LYS A 837 18.93 35.67 -6.56
CA LYS A 837 17.74 36.36 -6.10
C LYS A 837 17.48 37.58 -6.97
N THR A 838 16.25 38.02 -6.94
CA THR A 838 15.86 39.30 -7.53
C THR A 838 16.22 40.44 -6.58
N ALA A 839 16.75 41.54 -7.09
CA ALA A 839 16.92 42.78 -6.34
C ALA A 839 16.06 43.86 -6.97
N TYR A 840 15.21 44.50 -6.16
CA TYR A 840 14.25 45.48 -6.66
C TYR A 840 14.33 46.77 -5.84
N ASP A 841 14.59 47.89 -6.52
CA ASP A 841 14.38 49.23 -5.93
C ASP A 841 12.88 49.54 -5.81
N GLN A 842 12.08 49.01 -6.75
CA GLN A 842 10.63 49.05 -6.76
C GLN A 842 10.09 47.69 -7.17
N LEU A 843 9.13 47.14 -6.41
CA LEU A 843 8.57 45.81 -6.66
C LEU A 843 7.85 45.79 -8.02
N PRO A 844 8.30 44.98 -9.00
CA PRO A 844 7.69 44.95 -10.31
C PRO A 844 6.35 44.21 -10.26
N GLN A 845 5.54 44.41 -11.30
CA GLN A 845 4.34 43.60 -11.49
C GLN A 845 4.71 42.18 -11.93
N TRP A 846 3.99 41.20 -11.40
CA TRP A 846 4.11 39.82 -11.86
C TRP A 846 3.56 39.68 -13.29
N LYS A 847 4.34 39.06 -14.17
CA LYS A 847 3.90 38.61 -15.50
C LYS A 847 4.17 37.12 -15.67
N ASP A 848 5.43 36.75 -15.46
CA ASP A 848 5.95 35.38 -15.51
C ASP A 848 7.32 35.34 -14.79
N PHE A 849 8.06 34.25 -14.99
CA PHE A 849 9.41 34.08 -14.47
C PHE A 849 10.49 34.86 -15.23
N ASN A 850 10.15 35.79 -16.13
CA ASN A 850 11.09 36.73 -16.73
C ASN A 850 11.45 37.85 -15.74
N LEU A 851 12.04 37.44 -14.61
CA LEU A 851 12.50 38.30 -13.53
C LEU A 851 14.01 38.52 -13.64
N ASP A 852 14.48 39.65 -13.13
CA ASP A 852 15.89 40.00 -13.16
C ASP A 852 16.63 39.41 -11.95
N PHE A 853 17.16 38.19 -12.13
CA PHE A 853 17.91 37.46 -11.09
C PHE A 853 19.38 37.92 -11.05
N VAL A 854 19.61 39.19 -10.71
CA VAL A 854 20.94 39.83 -10.72
C VAL A 854 21.77 39.56 -9.48
N ASP A 855 21.14 39.21 -8.36
CA ASP A 855 21.78 39.18 -7.06
C ASP A 855 22.15 37.75 -6.66
N SER A 856 23.42 37.39 -6.83
CA SER A 856 23.91 36.09 -6.36
C SER A 856 23.90 36.03 -4.83
N ASP A 857 23.03 35.21 -4.25
CA ASP A 857 22.95 34.98 -2.80
C ASP A 857 24.18 34.18 -2.34
N PHE A 858 24.46 33.10 -3.05
CA PHE A 858 25.71 32.36 -2.94
C PHE A 858 25.97 31.53 -4.21
N ARG A 859 27.24 31.16 -4.36
CA ARG A 859 27.72 30.25 -5.39
C ARG A 859 28.41 29.05 -4.75
N ASN A 860 28.00 27.85 -5.12
CA ASN A 860 28.68 26.60 -4.81
C ASN A 860 29.72 26.35 -5.91
N ASP A 861 30.98 26.66 -5.60
CA ASP A 861 32.07 26.70 -6.59
C ASP A 861 32.51 25.29 -7.00
N THR A 862 32.64 24.38 -6.03
CA THR A 862 33.13 23.02 -6.27
C THR A 862 32.42 21.98 -5.41
N TYR A 863 32.28 20.79 -6.00
CA TYR A 863 31.80 19.58 -5.34
C TYR A 863 32.85 18.49 -5.45
N ASP A 864 32.90 17.59 -4.47
CA ASP A 864 33.64 16.33 -4.61
C ASP A 864 32.88 15.35 -5.53
N SER A 865 33.48 14.18 -5.80
CA SER A 865 32.85 13.14 -6.63
C SER A 865 31.61 12.50 -6.02
N TRP A 866 31.37 12.70 -4.72
CA TRP A 866 30.22 12.20 -3.97
C TRP A 866 29.07 13.21 -3.97
N GLY A 867 29.33 14.44 -4.43
CA GLY A 867 28.35 15.52 -4.48
C GLY A 867 28.29 16.35 -3.21
N ASN A 868 29.31 16.27 -2.34
CA ASN A 868 29.46 17.14 -1.18
C ASN A 868 30.10 18.46 -1.58
N LEU A 869 29.60 19.56 -1.01
CA LEU A 869 30.09 20.91 -1.26
C LEU A 869 31.49 21.08 -0.67
N THR A 870 32.49 21.45 -1.46
CA THR A 870 33.89 21.64 -1.00
C THR A 870 34.29 23.11 -0.92
N GLN A 871 33.63 23.97 -1.68
CA GLN A 871 33.84 25.42 -1.64
C GLN A 871 32.55 26.16 -2.00
N GLN A 872 32.27 27.22 -1.26
CA GLN A 872 31.16 28.14 -1.50
C GLN A 872 31.63 29.58 -1.35
N THR A 873 31.21 30.43 -2.27
CA THR A 873 31.39 31.88 -2.21
C THR A 873 30.06 32.53 -1.86
N ALA A 874 30.02 33.25 -0.74
CA ALA A 874 28.85 34.02 -0.33
C ALA A 874 28.74 35.33 -1.12
N LYS A 875 27.58 36.01 -1.03
CA LYS A 875 27.33 37.31 -1.68
C LYS A 875 28.39 38.38 -1.42
N ASP A 876 28.96 38.42 -0.21
CA ASP A 876 30.01 39.38 0.17
C ASP A 876 31.42 39.02 -0.37
N GLY A 877 31.53 37.96 -1.16
CA GLY A 877 32.78 37.42 -1.69
C GLY A 877 33.56 36.56 -0.70
N SER A 878 33.06 36.38 0.54
CA SER A 878 33.71 35.49 1.49
C SER A 878 33.63 34.04 1.02
N VAL A 879 34.77 33.36 1.05
CA VAL A 879 34.88 31.96 0.65
C VAL A 879 34.82 31.08 1.89
N THR A 880 33.91 30.11 1.87
CA THR A 880 33.83 29.03 2.84
C THR A 880 34.30 27.74 2.19
N SER A 881 35.35 27.12 2.73
CA SER A 881 35.87 25.83 2.28
C SER A 881 35.50 24.73 3.26
N TYR A 882 35.11 23.58 2.74
CA TYR A 882 34.67 22.43 3.52
C TYR A 882 35.63 21.27 3.27
N THR A 883 36.24 20.76 4.34
CA THR A 883 36.99 19.51 4.31
C THR A 883 36.09 18.41 4.84
N TRP A 884 35.90 17.36 4.05
CA TRP A 884 35.10 16.21 4.43
C TRP A 884 36.02 15.08 4.92
N GLY A 885 35.63 14.45 6.01
CA GLY A 885 36.32 13.29 6.59
C GLY A 885 35.39 12.09 6.69
N TYR A 886 35.87 11.00 7.31
CA TYR A 886 35.11 9.77 7.51
C TYR A 886 34.54 9.20 6.19
N ASN A 887 35.40 9.04 5.18
CA ASN A 887 35.03 8.68 3.79
C ASN A 887 34.01 9.65 3.17
N ASN A 888 34.29 10.95 3.24
CA ASN A 888 33.48 12.04 2.66
C ASN A 888 32.04 12.13 3.19
N ARG A 889 31.79 11.76 4.46
CA ARG A 889 30.43 11.74 5.05
C ARG A 889 30.13 12.93 5.95
N TYR A 890 31.14 13.40 6.69
CA TYR A 890 30.96 14.48 7.65
C TYR A 890 31.94 15.62 7.39
N PRO A 891 31.51 16.89 7.49
CA PRO A 891 32.41 18.03 7.40
C PRO A 891 33.30 18.08 8.65
N VAL A 892 34.61 17.85 8.50
CA VAL A 892 35.56 17.85 9.64
C VAL A 892 36.23 19.20 9.86
N THR A 893 36.22 20.06 8.85
CA THR A 893 36.70 21.43 8.97
C THR A 893 35.88 22.33 8.05
N ILE A 894 35.37 23.42 8.60
CA ILE A 894 34.74 24.51 7.86
C ILE A 894 35.63 25.73 8.08
N GLU A 895 36.18 26.26 7.00
CA GLU A 895 37.04 27.43 7.00
C GLU A 895 36.35 28.59 6.28
N LYS A 896 36.11 29.69 6.99
CA LYS A 896 35.54 30.91 6.41
C LYS A 896 36.48 32.08 6.68
N SER A 897 36.99 32.71 5.61
CA SER A 897 37.90 33.86 5.69
C SER A 897 39.11 33.64 6.62
N GLY A 898 39.69 32.43 6.60
CA GLY A 898 40.84 32.03 7.44
C GLY A 898 40.49 31.59 8.87
N LEU A 899 39.25 31.78 9.32
CA LEU A 899 38.76 31.27 10.60
C LEU A 899 38.29 29.82 10.44
N LYS A 900 38.78 28.94 11.30
CA LYS A 900 38.56 27.48 11.21
C LYS A 900 37.72 26.98 12.37
N THR A 901 36.63 26.30 12.05
CA THR A 901 35.88 25.46 12.99
C THR A 901 36.16 24.01 12.65
N ARG A 902 36.52 23.19 13.66
CA ARG A 902 36.79 21.76 13.47
C ARG A 902 35.73 20.92 14.17
N TYR A 903 35.40 19.79 13.57
CA TYR A 903 34.38 18.89 14.06
C TYR A 903 34.92 17.47 14.13
N GLU A 904 34.65 16.80 15.23
CA GLU A 904 34.91 15.37 15.40
C GLU A 904 33.58 14.64 15.51
N TYR A 905 33.51 13.45 14.94
CA TYR A 905 32.30 12.65 14.89
C TYR A 905 32.58 11.25 15.38
N LYS A 906 31.58 10.66 16.03
CA LYS A 906 31.45 9.22 16.14
C LYS A 906 30.50 8.79 15.02
N PRO A 907 30.99 8.10 13.96
CA PRO A 907 30.17 7.73 12.81
C PRO A 907 28.87 7.05 13.23
N LEU A 908 27.77 7.39 12.56
CA LEU A 908 26.43 6.84 12.81
C LEU A 908 25.78 7.20 14.15
N ILE A 909 26.49 7.91 15.03
CA ILE A 909 25.98 8.41 16.32
C ILE A 909 25.81 9.93 16.28
N GLY A 910 26.88 10.67 15.99
CA GLY A 910 26.83 12.13 15.97
C GLY A 910 28.16 12.83 16.19
N MET A 911 28.11 14.15 16.29
CA MET A 911 29.26 15.01 16.57
C MET A 911 29.72 14.81 18.01
N THR A 912 30.97 14.41 18.24
CA THR A 912 31.52 14.21 19.60
C THR A 912 32.23 15.44 20.13
N SER A 913 32.70 16.32 19.25
CA SER A 913 33.21 17.61 19.66
C SER A 913 33.19 18.64 18.53
N VAL A 914 33.15 19.90 18.93
CA VAL A 914 33.39 21.05 18.06
C VAL A 914 34.48 21.91 18.68
N THR A 915 35.45 22.34 17.87
CA THR A 915 36.45 23.34 18.23
C THR A 915 36.12 24.62 17.50
N ASP A 916 35.77 25.66 18.24
CA ASP A 916 35.40 26.96 17.68
C ASP A 916 36.63 27.72 17.11
N ILE A 917 36.38 28.90 16.55
CA ILE A 917 37.41 29.75 15.93
C ILE A 917 38.49 30.23 16.92
N ARG A 918 38.25 30.14 18.24
CA ARG A 918 39.19 30.50 19.30
C ARG A 918 40.03 29.31 19.77
N GLY A 919 39.78 28.11 19.23
CA GLY A 919 40.40 26.88 19.69
C GLY A 919 39.74 26.27 20.93
N ILE A 920 38.59 26.80 21.37
CA ILE A 920 37.86 26.29 22.53
C ILE A 920 37.02 25.10 22.10
N LYS A 921 37.12 23.99 22.84
CA LYS A 921 36.43 22.73 22.51
C LYS A 921 35.17 22.55 23.35
N THR A 922 34.07 22.17 22.71
CA THR A 922 32.85 21.68 23.37
C THR A 922 32.69 20.20 23.05
N TYR A 923 32.38 19.38 24.05
CA TYR A 923 32.23 17.93 23.90
C TYR A 923 30.76 17.52 24.02
N TYR A 924 30.40 16.47 23.28
CA TYR A 924 29.07 15.88 23.26
C TYR A 924 29.20 14.38 23.54
N GLU A 925 28.47 13.91 24.54
CA GLU A 925 28.40 12.50 24.91
C GLU A 925 27.00 11.98 24.66
N TYR A 926 26.92 10.75 24.15
CA TYR A 926 25.67 10.10 23.75
C TYR A 926 25.42 8.86 24.60
N ASP A 927 24.15 8.57 24.86
CA ASP A 927 23.75 7.32 25.50
C ASP A 927 23.87 6.12 24.52
N LYS A 928 23.71 4.90 25.03
CA LYS A 928 23.76 3.68 24.18
C LYS A 928 22.65 3.57 23.13
N ALA A 929 21.64 4.44 23.18
CA ALA A 929 20.63 4.55 22.13
C ALA A 929 20.99 5.63 21.09
N GLY A 930 22.20 6.19 21.14
CA GLY A 930 22.68 7.19 20.19
C GLY A 930 22.10 8.60 20.41
N ARG A 931 21.50 8.87 21.57
CA ARG A 931 20.88 10.17 21.88
C ARG A 931 21.81 11.03 22.74
N LEU A 932 21.83 12.35 22.55
CA LEU A 932 22.72 13.27 23.27
C LEU A 932 22.43 13.24 24.77
N GLN A 933 23.34 12.74 25.58
CA GLN A 933 23.19 12.61 27.03
C GLN A 933 23.73 13.83 27.76
N CYS A 934 24.88 14.35 27.31
CA CYS A 934 25.63 15.37 28.05
C CYS A 934 26.41 16.26 27.08
N VAL A 935 26.45 17.56 27.40
CA VAL A 935 27.33 18.53 26.74
C VAL A 935 28.30 19.05 27.78
N LYS A 936 29.58 19.14 27.42
CA LYS A 936 30.65 19.58 28.31
C LYS A 936 31.47 20.71 27.70
N ASP A 937 31.95 21.60 28.55
CA ASP A 937 32.87 22.67 28.16
C ASP A 937 34.30 22.15 27.89
N ASN A 938 35.23 23.07 27.63
CA ASN A 938 36.62 22.75 27.30
C ASN A 938 37.39 22.06 28.44
N ASP A 939 36.98 22.33 29.68
CA ASP A 939 37.56 21.76 30.90
C ASP A 939 36.83 20.46 31.34
N LYS A 940 35.90 19.99 30.51
CA LYS A 940 35.05 18.81 30.71
C LYS A 940 34.02 18.93 31.84
N ASN A 941 33.66 20.14 32.26
CA ASN A 941 32.53 20.35 33.15
C ASN A 941 31.22 20.19 32.38
N VAL A 942 30.21 19.57 33.01
CA VAL A 942 28.89 19.40 32.42
C VAL A 942 28.18 20.75 32.34
N ILE A 943 27.86 21.19 31.13
CA ILE A 943 27.08 22.41 30.88
C ILE A 943 25.60 22.11 30.67
N ALA A 944 25.27 20.92 30.14
CA ALA A 944 23.90 20.48 29.97
C ALA A 944 23.81 18.95 30.06
N ARG A 945 22.70 18.46 30.62
CA ARG A 945 22.35 17.04 30.68
C ARG A 945 20.92 16.86 30.18
N TYR A 946 20.71 15.84 29.37
CA TYR A 946 19.42 15.56 28.76
C TYR A 946 18.88 14.22 29.23
N ASP A 947 17.67 14.24 29.75
CA ASP A 947 16.88 13.07 30.05
C ASP A 947 15.71 13.03 29.07
N TYR A 948 15.60 11.92 28.34
CA TYR A 948 14.64 11.79 27.24
C TYR A 948 13.34 11.15 27.72
N HIS A 949 12.24 11.87 27.55
CA HIS A 949 10.88 11.36 27.71
C HIS A 949 10.21 11.24 26.33
N TYR A 950 9.42 10.18 26.10
CA TYR A 950 8.63 10.10 24.87
C TYR A 950 7.53 11.15 24.92
N SER A 951 7.40 11.93 23.84
CA SER A 951 6.22 12.74 23.59
C SER A 951 5.03 11.79 23.47
N SER A 952 4.02 11.93 24.33
CA SER A 952 2.65 11.67 23.87
C SER A 952 2.43 12.60 22.67
N GLU A 953 1.88 12.13 21.55
CA GLU A 953 1.62 12.98 20.39
C GLU A 953 0.90 14.27 20.83
N ASN A 954 1.64 15.39 20.89
CA ASN A 954 1.16 16.75 21.03
C ASN A 954 2.36 17.70 20.96
N ASN A 955 2.45 18.42 19.85
CA ASN A 955 2.84 19.84 19.84
C ASN A 955 2.17 20.47 18.62
N ASN A 956 0.84 20.67 18.74
CA ASN A 956 0.13 21.94 18.56
C ASN A 956 -1.38 21.70 18.52
#